data_AF-G0TVH5-F1
#
_entry.id   AF-G0TVH5-F1
#
_cell.length_a   1.000
_cell.length_b   1.000
_cell.length_c   1.000
_cell.angle_alpha   90.00
_cell.angle_beta   90.00
_cell.angle_gamma   90.00
#
_symmetry.space_group_name_H-M   'P 1'
#
loop_
_entity.id
_entity.type
_entity.pdbx_description
1 polymer ?
#
loop_
_entity_poly.entity_id
_entity_poly.type
_entity_poly.pdbx_seq_one_letter_code
_entity_poly.pdbx_strand_id
1 'polypeptide(L)'
;MKSAFDIARSHIALPVRSSSNAIRQVLRDWQHYTESVPLQQKSSHVAELCIAVHAMPENSQRCEFTTTKGRLRKVSEQKIQTTHRRSVHTKRIPLRLWTALLPWEVQRGLSMSSLELPKAGVGLSEDSDRMKQQERVSARTLGDCDEDPFGIVSTAPPGGIPPRSHSSQAQLSTDGESDIPGMLFVMTTDAAASGLCFWSGAIQQPIDLAFIAPVEPAATRLPSFKEMRRKQLGSQPVQYDRSRFFPDGELESPTVEFAVQSYSYLDPFPHCEKNLHGQGDGISSREGHKRNGESGDSLLGRQHTVQPEYVDGNDGSIRYVLETRRHLFRDGIASALSEYRLLQHRISGSDGNPFTPTNNPMDVSTEGLQNHENVELIITLVLSDGLIDELREKARLHTNYVTPLEEHLRRLIKAQSGTCLNSSERDNLSGSKEGDCRVRDRGAKMSDHTSNMATAAAITSTNIIRPPVPMDTHGQERITARSPMLVDEMEGQPRVTAPSIIGRHEAPTLGEAQREHKLLVSASALARLSNTTPRMPVIPPLDYELFDLCLRLGLCRHDIIYYQYGRIIRQWKMELLYLRGRRTRDVKANGDNDAELHETDVRRMLRLVRDPSLQVPSEFSACVEAVAKIRQITCSDKEDSE
;
A
#
# COMPACT_ATOMS: atom_id res chain seq x y z
N MET A 1 -9.43 7.32 -19.50
CA MET A 1 -9.21 7.18 -18.04
C MET A 1 -7.70 7.15 -17.84
N LYS A 2 -7.15 7.96 -16.92
CA LYS A 2 -5.72 7.87 -16.59
C LYS A 2 -5.54 6.66 -15.66
N SER A 3 -4.84 5.62 -16.11
CA SER A 3 -4.48 4.47 -15.27
C SER A 3 -3.17 4.73 -14.52
N ALA A 4 -2.92 3.98 -13.45
CA ALA A 4 -1.62 3.99 -12.77
C ALA A 4 -0.47 3.61 -13.74
N PHE A 5 -0.75 2.76 -14.74
CA PHE A 5 0.22 2.35 -15.75
C PHE A 5 0.53 3.46 -16.76
N ASP A 6 -0.41 4.35 -17.07
CA ASP A 6 -0.14 5.52 -17.92
C ASP A 6 0.79 6.50 -17.21
N ILE A 7 0.57 6.71 -15.91
CA ILE A 7 1.41 7.58 -15.06
C ILE A 7 2.82 7.00 -14.95
N ALA A 8 2.94 5.71 -14.66
CA ALA A 8 4.23 5.03 -14.63
C ALA A 8 4.97 5.16 -15.96
N ARG A 9 4.26 5.02 -17.09
CA ARG A 9 4.82 5.21 -18.44
C ARG A 9 5.33 6.63 -18.66
N SER A 10 4.60 7.66 -18.24
CA SER A 10 5.08 9.05 -18.34
C SER A 10 6.34 9.31 -17.51
N HIS A 11 6.54 8.57 -16.42
CA HIS A 11 7.71 8.73 -15.56
C HIS A 11 8.98 8.06 -16.09
N ILE A 12 8.89 7.18 -17.10
CA ILE A 12 10.06 6.49 -17.67
C ILE A 12 11.08 7.47 -18.25
N ALA A 13 10.61 8.58 -18.84
CA ALA A 13 11.47 9.59 -19.42
C ALA A 13 12.14 10.51 -18.38
N LEU A 14 11.71 10.46 -17.12
CA LEU A 14 12.20 11.37 -16.08
C LEU A 14 13.53 10.88 -15.47
N PRO A 15 14.55 11.74 -15.33
CA PRO A 15 15.86 11.35 -14.78
C PRO A 15 15.84 11.29 -13.24
N VAL A 16 15.03 10.38 -12.68
CA VAL A 16 14.80 10.22 -11.23
C VAL A 16 16.11 10.01 -10.44
N ARG A 17 17.09 9.32 -11.03
CA ARG A 17 18.39 9.07 -10.37
C ARG A 17 19.26 10.31 -10.22
N SER A 18 19.17 11.25 -11.15
CA SER A 18 20.11 12.38 -11.25
C SER A 18 19.51 13.70 -10.77
N SER A 19 18.17 13.80 -10.72
CA SER A 19 17.47 15.06 -10.43
C SER A 19 16.48 14.89 -9.28
N SER A 20 16.72 15.61 -8.19
CA SER A 20 15.77 15.70 -7.07
C SER A 20 14.44 16.35 -7.49
N ASN A 21 14.48 17.27 -8.46
CA ASN A 21 13.26 17.86 -9.03
C ASN A 21 12.44 16.84 -9.82
N ALA A 22 13.08 15.91 -10.52
CA ALA A 22 12.38 14.83 -11.21
C ALA A 22 11.67 13.90 -10.22
N ILE A 23 12.31 13.56 -9.09
CA ILE A 23 11.66 12.80 -8.00
C ILE A 23 10.44 13.58 -7.47
N ARG A 24 10.58 14.88 -7.18
CA ARG A 24 9.46 15.69 -6.69
C ARG A 24 8.31 15.75 -7.71
N GLN A 25 8.62 15.88 -9.01
CA GLN A 25 7.60 15.85 -10.05
C GLN A 25 6.83 14.53 -10.06
N VAL A 26 7.55 13.39 -10.02
CA VAL A 26 6.93 12.06 -9.91
C VAL A 26 6.00 11.96 -8.71
N LEU A 27 6.45 12.45 -7.53
CA LEU A 27 5.63 12.42 -6.32
C LEU A 27 4.39 13.31 -6.45
N ARG A 28 4.51 14.52 -7.04
CA ARG A 28 3.36 15.40 -7.29
C ARG A 28 2.36 14.76 -8.26
N ASP A 29 2.83 14.11 -9.31
CA ASP A 29 1.97 13.42 -10.28
C ASP A 29 1.20 12.27 -9.61
N TRP A 30 1.85 11.51 -8.73
CA TRP A 30 1.17 10.49 -7.91
C TRP A 30 0.21 11.08 -6.89
N GLN A 31 0.55 12.22 -6.27
CA GLN A 31 -0.36 12.91 -5.36
C GLN A 31 -1.61 13.37 -6.11
N HIS A 32 -1.44 13.97 -7.28
CA HIS A 32 -2.54 14.41 -8.14
C HIS A 32 -3.44 13.24 -8.55
N TYR A 33 -2.87 12.10 -8.94
CA TYR A 33 -3.65 10.89 -9.22
C TYR A 33 -4.41 10.36 -8.00
N THR A 34 -3.81 10.46 -6.82
CA THR A 34 -4.39 9.93 -5.58
C THR A 34 -5.54 10.82 -5.08
N GLU A 35 -5.34 12.14 -5.05
CA GLU A 35 -6.21 13.09 -4.37
C GLU A 35 -7.12 13.87 -5.34
N SER A 36 -6.67 14.19 -6.54
CA SER A 36 -7.41 15.03 -7.49
C SER A 36 -8.24 14.23 -8.50
N VAL A 37 -7.80 13.02 -8.86
CA VAL A 37 -8.56 12.16 -9.81
C VAL A 37 -9.68 11.45 -9.07
N PRO A 38 -10.96 11.66 -9.45
CA PRO A 38 -12.10 10.99 -8.82
C PRO A 38 -12.01 9.48 -8.95
N LEU A 39 -12.49 8.74 -7.93
CA LEU A 39 -12.49 7.28 -7.91
C LEU A 39 -13.19 6.68 -9.14
N GLN A 40 -14.29 7.28 -9.59
CA GLN A 40 -15.06 6.88 -10.77
C GLN A 40 -14.28 6.96 -12.09
N GLN A 41 -13.22 7.78 -12.14
CA GLN A 41 -12.34 7.88 -13.32
C GLN A 41 -11.18 6.88 -13.28
N LYS A 42 -10.97 6.19 -12.15
CA LYS A 42 -9.96 5.13 -12.00
C LYS A 42 -10.51 3.79 -12.54
N SER A 43 -9.60 2.90 -12.96
CA SER A 43 -9.97 1.58 -13.49
C SER A 43 -10.70 0.74 -12.43
N SER A 44 -11.76 0.06 -12.87
CA SER A 44 -12.54 -0.88 -12.05
C SER A 44 -12.84 -2.12 -12.86
N HIS A 45 -12.92 -3.26 -12.17
CA HIS A 45 -13.06 -4.58 -12.79
C HIS A 45 -14.22 -5.34 -12.14
N VAL A 46 -14.80 -6.29 -12.88
CA VAL A 46 -15.95 -7.08 -12.40
C VAL A 46 -15.47 -8.16 -11.44
N ALA A 47 -16.29 -8.49 -10.44
CA ALA A 47 -16.16 -9.64 -9.56
C ALA A 47 -17.56 -10.14 -9.16
N GLU A 48 -17.65 -11.33 -8.58
CA GLU A 48 -18.91 -11.87 -8.07
C GLU A 48 -18.78 -12.23 -6.60
N LEU A 49 -19.74 -11.82 -5.77
CA LEU A 49 -19.89 -12.33 -4.42
C LEU A 49 -20.89 -13.49 -4.43
N CYS A 50 -20.43 -14.68 -4.07
CA CYS A 50 -21.23 -15.89 -4.02
C CYS A 50 -21.62 -16.20 -2.57
N ILE A 51 -22.92 -16.41 -2.34
CA ILE A 51 -23.48 -16.83 -1.04
C ILE A 51 -24.09 -18.22 -1.25
N ALA A 52 -23.43 -19.23 -0.72
CA ALA A 52 -23.90 -20.61 -0.73
C ALA A 52 -24.65 -20.96 0.55
N VAL A 53 -25.83 -21.54 0.41
CA VAL A 53 -26.76 -21.89 1.48
C VAL A 53 -26.81 -23.41 1.61
N HIS A 54 -26.35 -23.94 2.74
CA HIS A 54 -26.24 -25.37 3.01
C HIS A 54 -27.27 -25.78 4.08
N ALA A 55 -28.13 -26.75 3.74
CA ALA A 55 -29.01 -27.37 4.72
C ALA A 55 -28.20 -28.28 5.66
N MET A 56 -28.27 -28.06 6.97
CA MET A 56 -27.68 -28.97 7.94
C MET A 56 -28.69 -30.06 8.32
N PRO A 57 -28.30 -31.35 8.28
CA PRO A 57 -29.17 -32.42 8.75
C PRO A 57 -29.33 -32.33 10.27
N GLU A 58 -30.58 -32.37 10.75
CA GLU A 58 -31.00 -32.20 12.16
C GLU A 58 -30.26 -33.12 13.16
N ASN A 59 -29.66 -34.22 12.71
CA ASN A 59 -28.96 -35.18 13.57
C ASN A 59 -27.51 -34.80 13.95
N SER A 60 -26.96 -33.67 13.49
CA SER A 60 -25.53 -33.33 13.74
C SER A 60 -25.26 -32.58 15.05
N GLN A 61 -26.29 -32.14 15.79
CA GLN A 61 -26.13 -31.32 17.01
C GLN A 61 -25.94 -32.11 18.32
N ARG A 62 -25.86 -33.45 18.31
CA ARG A 62 -25.91 -34.27 19.55
C ARG A 62 -24.65 -35.06 19.91
N CYS A 63 -23.46 -34.58 19.55
CA CYS A 63 -22.19 -35.12 20.07
C CYS A 63 -21.48 -34.11 20.99
N GLU A 64 -22.17 -33.65 22.02
CA GLU A 64 -21.48 -33.14 23.21
C GLU A 64 -20.94 -34.33 24.00
N PHE A 65 -19.61 -34.38 24.13
CA PHE A 65 -18.88 -35.33 24.96
C PHE A 65 -19.23 -35.14 26.44
N THR A 66 -20.25 -35.83 26.93
CA THR A 66 -20.34 -36.15 28.36
C THR A 66 -19.46 -37.35 28.65
N THR A 67 -18.24 -37.09 29.09
CA THR A 67 -17.34 -38.10 29.65
C THR A 67 -17.91 -38.58 30.99
N THR A 68 -18.75 -39.60 30.97
CA THR A 68 -19.01 -40.42 32.16
C THR A 68 -18.69 -41.87 31.88
N LYS A 69 -17.80 -42.39 32.73
CA LYS A 69 -17.23 -43.73 32.69
C LYS A 69 -18.31 -44.81 32.61
N GLY A 70 -18.12 -45.72 31.66
CA GLY A 70 -18.48 -47.12 31.87
C GLY A 70 -19.54 -47.67 30.94
N ARG A 71 -19.13 -48.73 30.24
CA ARG A 71 -19.92 -49.85 29.71
C ARG A 71 -20.22 -49.80 28.21
N LEU A 72 -19.33 -50.49 27.49
CA LEU A 72 -19.50 -50.98 26.13
C LEU A 72 -20.88 -51.62 25.91
N ARG A 73 -21.70 -50.99 25.08
CA ARG A 73 -22.77 -51.66 24.33
C ARG A 73 -22.52 -51.45 22.84
N LYS A 74 -22.21 -52.54 22.15
CA LYS A 74 -22.29 -52.64 20.69
C LYS A 74 -23.75 -52.40 20.29
N VAL A 75 -24.02 -51.26 19.65
CA VAL A 75 -25.27 -51.06 18.90
C VAL A 75 -24.90 -51.10 17.43
N SER A 76 -25.55 -52.03 16.75
CA SER A 76 -25.42 -52.33 15.33
C SER A 76 -25.79 -51.12 14.47
N GLU A 77 -24.85 -50.69 13.63
CA GLU A 77 -25.06 -49.76 12.52
C GLU A 77 -25.97 -50.42 11.47
N GLN A 78 -27.27 -50.15 11.53
CA GLN A 78 -28.14 -50.35 10.39
C GLN A 78 -27.99 -49.15 9.44
N LYS A 79 -27.24 -49.40 8.39
CA LYS A 79 -27.01 -48.59 7.21
C LYS A 79 -28.32 -48.31 6.47
N ILE A 80 -29.01 -47.23 6.83
CA ILE A 80 -30.01 -46.59 5.97
C ILE A 80 -29.26 -45.63 5.05
N GLN A 81 -28.87 -46.13 3.87
CA GLN A 81 -28.44 -45.31 2.75
C GLN A 81 -29.65 -44.62 2.13
N THR A 82 -30.15 -43.56 2.75
CA THR A 82 -30.87 -42.52 2.02
C THR A 82 -29.85 -41.49 1.59
N THR A 83 -29.47 -41.55 0.31
CA THR A 83 -28.68 -40.52 -0.37
C THR A 83 -29.52 -39.24 -0.49
N HIS A 84 -29.75 -38.55 0.63
CA HIS A 84 -30.21 -37.16 0.59
C HIS A 84 -29.05 -36.33 0.06
N ARG A 85 -29.08 -36.05 -1.25
CA ARG A 85 -28.25 -34.99 -1.85
C ARG A 85 -28.46 -33.73 -1.01
N ARG A 86 -27.40 -33.24 -0.36
CA ARG A 86 -27.42 -31.93 0.29
C ARG A 86 -27.79 -30.90 -0.78
N SER A 87 -28.98 -30.32 -0.68
CA SER A 87 -29.40 -29.24 -1.56
C SER A 87 -28.60 -28.00 -1.20
N VAL A 88 -27.76 -27.52 -2.13
CA VAL A 88 -27.02 -26.26 -2.00
C VAL A 88 -27.65 -25.25 -2.96
N HIS A 89 -28.04 -24.10 -2.44
CA HIS A 89 -28.43 -22.95 -3.27
C HIS A 89 -27.30 -21.94 -3.29
N THR A 90 -27.06 -21.29 -4.43
CA THR A 90 -26.01 -20.28 -4.55
C THR A 90 -26.58 -19.03 -5.17
N LYS A 91 -26.55 -17.92 -4.43
CA LYS A 91 -26.84 -16.59 -4.94
C LYS A 91 -25.54 -15.92 -5.38
N ARG A 92 -25.53 -15.32 -6.56
CA ARG A 92 -24.41 -14.51 -7.06
C ARG A 92 -24.82 -13.04 -7.08
N ILE A 93 -23.92 -12.17 -6.63
CA ILE A 93 -24.13 -10.72 -6.59
C ILE A 93 -23.01 -10.07 -7.41
N PRO A 94 -23.33 -9.36 -8.51
CA PRO A 94 -22.33 -8.71 -9.34
C PRO A 94 -21.71 -7.51 -8.63
N LEU A 95 -20.38 -7.46 -8.60
CA LEU A 95 -19.58 -6.40 -8.01
C LEU A 95 -18.71 -5.71 -9.06
N ARG A 96 -18.46 -4.42 -8.84
CA ARG A 96 -17.47 -3.63 -9.59
C ARG A 96 -16.43 -3.08 -8.63
N LEU A 97 -15.22 -3.64 -8.71
CA LEU A 97 -14.15 -3.44 -7.73
C LEU A 97 -13.04 -2.53 -8.27
N TRP A 98 -12.70 -1.50 -7.50
CA TRP A 98 -11.41 -0.81 -7.61
C TRP A 98 -10.35 -1.58 -6.82
N THR A 99 -9.13 -1.67 -7.35
CA THR A 99 -8.03 -2.36 -6.69
C THR A 99 -7.13 -1.36 -5.96
N ALA A 100 -6.84 -1.63 -4.69
CA ALA A 100 -5.88 -0.90 -3.87
C ALA A 100 -4.72 -1.84 -3.52
N LEU A 101 -3.60 -1.70 -4.24
CA LEU A 101 -2.39 -2.50 -4.03
C LEU A 101 -1.16 -1.61 -3.84
N LEU A 102 -1.13 -0.44 -4.49
CA LEU A 102 -0.02 0.50 -4.34
C LEU A 102 -0.11 1.21 -2.97
N PRO A 103 1.03 1.62 -2.36
CA PRO A 103 1.04 2.10 -0.97
C PRO A 103 0.10 3.29 -0.72
N TRP A 104 0.04 4.24 -1.66
CA TRP A 104 -0.86 5.39 -1.60
C TRP A 104 -2.34 5.00 -1.79
N GLU A 105 -2.64 3.98 -2.59
CA GLU A 105 -4.01 3.46 -2.74
C GLU A 105 -4.47 2.78 -1.46
N VAL A 106 -3.63 1.93 -0.87
CA VAL A 106 -3.92 1.21 0.38
C VAL A 106 -4.06 2.18 1.55
N GLN A 107 -3.20 3.19 1.65
CA GLN A 107 -3.30 4.20 2.71
C GLN A 107 -4.55 5.07 2.57
N ARG A 108 -4.95 5.41 1.35
CA ARG A 108 -6.07 6.32 1.08
C ARG A 108 -7.42 5.61 1.14
N GLY A 109 -7.53 4.43 0.54
CA GLY A 109 -8.79 3.70 0.42
C GLY A 109 -9.92 4.57 -0.15
N LEU A 110 -11.07 4.54 0.53
CA LEU A 110 -12.26 5.34 0.19
C LEU A 110 -12.25 6.77 0.75
N SER A 111 -11.14 7.23 1.33
CA SER A 111 -11.02 8.59 1.90
C SER A 111 -11.38 9.67 0.87
N MET A 112 -12.29 10.56 1.26
CA MET A 112 -12.83 11.67 0.46
C MET A 112 -13.50 11.26 -0.88
N SER A 113 -13.80 9.98 -1.07
CA SER A 113 -14.46 9.46 -2.27
C SER A 113 -15.87 8.97 -1.94
N SER A 114 -16.75 8.97 -2.95
CA SER A 114 -18.05 8.30 -2.90
C SER A 114 -17.98 7.01 -3.69
N LEU A 115 -18.65 5.95 -3.22
CA LEU A 115 -18.75 4.68 -3.94
C LEU A 115 -19.82 4.71 -5.04
N GLU A 116 -20.74 5.69 -5.03
CA GLU A 116 -21.85 5.71 -5.98
C GLU A 116 -21.35 5.75 -7.43
N LEU A 117 -21.87 4.84 -8.24
CA LEU A 117 -21.63 4.84 -9.68
C LEU A 117 -22.45 6.00 -10.31
N PRO A 118 -21.91 6.71 -11.30
CA PRO A 118 -22.67 7.73 -12.01
C PRO A 118 -23.95 7.10 -12.56
N LYS A 119 -25.12 7.55 -12.11
CA LYS A 119 -26.40 7.11 -12.67
C LYS A 119 -26.39 7.47 -14.15
N ALA A 120 -26.38 6.46 -15.02
CA ALA A 120 -26.51 6.68 -16.45
C ALA A 120 -27.91 7.23 -16.74
N GLY A 121 -28.01 8.56 -16.80
CA GLY A 121 -29.20 9.29 -17.25
C GLY A 121 -29.99 9.97 -16.13
N VAL A 122 -29.71 11.25 -15.91
CA VAL A 122 -30.66 12.37 -16.03
C VAL A 122 -29.85 13.65 -16.27
N GLY A 123 -29.89 14.19 -17.50
CA GLY A 123 -29.69 15.61 -17.83
C GLY A 123 -28.30 16.24 -17.63
N LEU A 124 -27.60 16.55 -18.74
CA LEU A 124 -27.19 17.92 -19.13
C LEU A 124 -26.48 17.82 -20.49
N SER A 125 -27.28 17.98 -21.55
CA SER A 125 -26.86 18.01 -22.95
C SER A 125 -26.57 19.46 -23.40
N GLU A 126 -25.75 20.21 -22.66
CA GLU A 126 -25.46 21.62 -23.04
C GLU A 126 -23.97 21.98 -23.16
N ASP A 127 -23.01 21.19 -22.67
CA ASP A 127 -21.58 21.56 -22.77
C ASP A 127 -20.78 20.78 -23.83
N SER A 128 -21.37 19.78 -24.50
CA SER A 128 -20.64 18.99 -25.52
C SER A 128 -20.53 19.65 -26.90
N ASP A 129 -21.23 20.76 -27.14
CA ASP A 129 -21.24 21.41 -28.47
C ASP A 129 -20.18 22.52 -28.63
N ARG A 130 -19.55 23.00 -27.55
CA ARG A 130 -18.50 24.02 -27.65
C ARG A 130 -17.11 23.47 -27.99
N MET A 131 -16.86 22.18 -27.75
CA MET A 131 -15.53 21.60 -27.96
C MET A 131 -15.32 21.01 -29.38
N LYS A 132 -16.40 20.83 -30.16
CA LYS A 132 -16.35 20.23 -31.51
C LYS A 132 -16.21 21.23 -32.67
N GLN A 133 -16.22 22.54 -32.41
CA GLN A 133 -16.02 23.56 -33.45
C GLN A 133 -14.56 24.05 -33.60
N GLN A 134 -13.66 23.68 -32.68
CA GLN A 134 -12.26 24.15 -32.73
C GLN A 134 -11.30 23.19 -33.44
N GLU A 135 -11.76 21.98 -33.81
CA GLU A 135 -10.92 20.93 -34.40
C GLU A 135 -11.12 20.74 -35.92
N ARG A 136 -11.75 21.71 -36.61
CA ARG A 136 -12.00 21.67 -38.06
C ARG A 136 -11.20 22.66 -38.91
N VAL A 137 -10.21 23.35 -38.34
CA VAL A 137 -9.34 24.27 -39.09
C VAL A 137 -7.87 23.96 -38.81
N SER A 138 -7.39 22.77 -39.21
CA SER A 138 -5.96 22.50 -39.45
C SER A 138 -5.77 21.09 -40.02
N ALA A 139 -6.17 20.86 -41.28
CA ALA A 139 -5.73 19.67 -42.02
C ALA A 139 -5.88 19.88 -43.53
N ARG A 140 -4.99 20.66 -44.12
CA ARG A 140 -4.57 20.54 -45.53
C ARG A 140 -3.10 20.96 -45.60
N THR A 141 -2.20 20.05 -46.00
CA THR A 141 -1.51 20.02 -47.31
C THR A 141 -0.23 19.15 -47.22
N LEU A 142 -0.06 18.25 -48.21
CA LEU A 142 1.14 17.48 -48.63
C LEU A 142 1.62 16.37 -47.69
N GLY A 143 1.97 15.16 -48.14
CA GLY A 143 2.17 14.62 -49.49
C GLY A 143 3.18 13.46 -49.41
N ASP A 144 2.91 12.37 -50.12
CA ASP A 144 3.69 11.15 -50.42
C ASP A 144 5.17 11.03 -49.97
N CYS A 145 5.51 9.84 -49.44
CA CYS A 145 6.46 8.89 -50.07
C CYS A 145 6.66 7.61 -49.21
N ASP A 146 6.31 6.48 -49.84
CA ASP A 146 7.07 5.23 -50.00
C ASP A 146 7.43 4.24 -48.85
N GLU A 147 7.06 2.98 -49.19
CA GLU A 147 7.75 1.69 -48.99
C GLU A 147 7.58 0.87 -47.70
N ASP A 148 6.70 -0.12 -47.81
CA ASP A 148 6.62 -1.35 -47.01
C ASP A 148 7.66 -2.38 -47.52
N PRO A 149 8.67 -2.75 -46.71
CA PRO A 149 9.75 -3.65 -47.13
C PRO A 149 9.45 -5.14 -46.98
N PHE A 150 8.23 -5.58 -46.63
CA PHE A 150 7.95 -7.02 -46.48
C PHE A 150 6.69 -7.47 -47.21
N GLY A 151 6.75 -7.39 -48.54
CA GLY A 151 5.85 -8.11 -49.43
C GLY A 151 5.96 -9.63 -49.24
N ILE A 152 4.95 -10.24 -48.63
CA ILE A 152 4.65 -11.66 -48.79
C ILE A 152 3.26 -11.78 -49.39
N VAL A 153 3.24 -12.19 -50.65
CA VAL A 153 2.06 -12.52 -51.45
C VAL A 153 1.39 -13.75 -50.86
N SER A 154 0.08 -13.68 -50.57
CA SER A 154 -0.75 -14.86 -50.43
C SER A 154 -2.06 -14.67 -51.19
N THR A 155 -2.22 -15.55 -52.17
CA THR A 155 -3.29 -15.68 -53.15
C THR A 155 -4.63 -16.04 -52.49
N ALA A 156 -5.71 -15.42 -52.97
CA ALA A 156 -7.08 -15.74 -52.58
C ALA A 156 -7.53 -17.12 -53.08
N PRO A 157 -8.33 -17.87 -52.29
CA PRO A 157 -9.17 -18.93 -52.81
C PRO A 157 -10.67 -18.53 -52.87
N PRO A 158 -11.45 -19.08 -53.82
CA PRO A 158 -12.84 -18.72 -54.07
C PRO A 158 -13.83 -19.56 -53.23
N GLY A 159 -14.98 -18.96 -52.95
CA GLY A 159 -16.30 -19.63 -52.85
C GLY A 159 -16.44 -20.84 -51.92
N GLY A 160 -16.97 -20.62 -50.71
CA GLY A 160 -17.43 -21.67 -49.82
C GLY A 160 -18.64 -21.22 -48.99
N ILE A 161 -19.73 -21.97 -49.12
CA ILE A 161 -21.03 -21.81 -48.45
C ILE A 161 -20.86 -21.85 -46.91
N PRO A 162 -21.51 -20.96 -46.12
CA PRO A 162 -21.41 -21.01 -44.67
C PRO A 162 -22.29 -22.14 -44.09
N PRO A 163 -21.79 -22.95 -43.15
CA PRO A 163 -22.64 -23.84 -42.38
C PRO A 163 -23.35 -23.06 -41.27
N ARG A 164 -24.69 -23.18 -41.25
CA ARG A 164 -25.54 -22.86 -40.10
C ARG A 164 -25.04 -23.64 -38.88
N SER A 165 -24.50 -22.93 -37.89
CA SER A 165 -24.37 -23.44 -36.53
C SER A 165 -25.47 -22.80 -35.68
N HIS A 166 -26.41 -23.64 -35.27
CA HIS A 166 -27.39 -23.32 -34.25
C HIS A 166 -26.69 -23.26 -32.89
N SER A 167 -26.35 -22.05 -32.43
CA SER A 167 -26.07 -21.77 -31.02
C SER A 167 -27.31 -21.11 -30.43
N SER A 168 -28.23 -21.94 -29.95
CA SER A 168 -29.32 -21.51 -29.08
C SER A 168 -28.74 -21.21 -27.68
N GLN A 169 -28.01 -20.10 -27.55
CA GLN A 169 -27.83 -19.45 -26.26
C GLN A 169 -29.12 -18.68 -25.99
N ALA A 170 -30.02 -19.31 -25.23
CA ALA A 170 -31.12 -18.61 -24.61
C ALA A 170 -30.52 -17.62 -23.60
N GLN A 171 -30.25 -16.40 -24.07
CA GLN A 171 -30.14 -15.23 -23.20
C GLN A 171 -31.52 -15.00 -22.60
N LEU A 172 -31.75 -15.61 -21.45
CA LEU A 172 -32.80 -15.16 -20.55
C LEU A 172 -32.25 -13.88 -19.91
N SER A 173 -32.60 -12.75 -20.51
CA SER A 173 -32.39 -11.42 -19.93
C SER A 173 -33.21 -11.33 -18.65
N THR A 174 -32.61 -11.66 -17.50
CA THR A 174 -33.13 -11.22 -16.21
C THR A 174 -32.85 -9.74 -16.07
N ASP A 175 -33.88 -8.98 -15.69
CA ASP A 175 -33.87 -7.54 -15.44
C ASP A 175 -32.59 -7.06 -14.73
N GLY A 176 -32.08 -5.91 -15.18
CA GLY A 176 -30.77 -5.36 -14.85
C GLY A 176 -30.47 -5.18 -13.35
N GLU A 177 -29.79 -6.16 -12.75
CA GLU A 177 -29.02 -5.96 -11.53
C GLU A 177 -27.80 -5.08 -11.87
N SER A 178 -27.85 -3.81 -11.44
CA SER A 178 -26.72 -2.89 -11.55
C SER A 178 -25.54 -3.39 -10.70
N ASP A 179 -24.33 -3.42 -11.26
CA ASP A 179 -23.10 -3.77 -10.52
C ASP A 179 -22.98 -2.97 -9.21
N ILE A 180 -22.67 -3.66 -8.11
CA ILE A 180 -22.50 -3.01 -6.81
C ILE A 180 -21.03 -2.56 -6.66
N PRO A 181 -20.76 -1.28 -6.40
CA PRO A 181 -19.40 -0.77 -6.26
C PRO A 181 -18.71 -1.29 -4.99
N GLY A 182 -17.40 -1.50 -5.07
CA GLY A 182 -16.56 -1.85 -3.93
C GLY A 182 -15.07 -1.61 -4.18
N MET A 183 -14.26 -1.77 -3.14
CA MET A 183 -12.80 -1.64 -3.21
C MET A 183 -12.15 -2.88 -2.61
N LEU A 184 -11.19 -3.44 -3.33
CA LEU A 184 -10.41 -4.60 -2.91
C LEU A 184 -9.00 -4.17 -2.54
N PHE A 185 -8.65 -4.35 -1.27
CA PHE A 185 -7.31 -4.15 -0.75
C PHE A 185 -6.52 -5.45 -0.77
N VAL A 186 -5.26 -5.38 -1.19
CA VAL A 186 -4.31 -6.50 -1.09
C VAL A 186 -3.21 -6.10 -0.11
N MET A 187 -3.24 -6.70 1.07
CA MET A 187 -2.29 -6.44 2.15
C MET A 187 -1.03 -7.30 1.98
N THR A 188 0.12 -6.75 2.35
CA THR A 188 1.37 -7.50 2.37
C THR A 188 1.35 -8.56 3.45
N THR A 189 2.18 -9.59 3.28
CA THR A 189 2.40 -10.66 4.27
C THR A 189 2.82 -10.09 5.63
N ASP A 190 3.72 -9.11 5.65
CA ASP A 190 4.17 -8.44 6.88
C ASP A 190 3.05 -7.67 7.59
N ALA A 191 2.19 -6.99 6.82
CA ALA A 191 1.06 -6.24 7.38
C ALA A 191 0.00 -7.18 7.97
N ALA A 192 -0.30 -8.27 7.26
CA ALA A 192 -1.22 -9.30 7.75
C ALA A 192 -0.71 -9.98 9.03
N ALA A 193 0.59 -10.22 9.14
CA ALA A 193 1.21 -10.80 10.32
C ALA A 193 1.21 -9.87 11.54
N SER A 194 1.23 -8.55 11.31
CA SER A 194 1.24 -7.53 12.37
C SER A 194 -0.13 -7.25 12.99
N GLY A 195 -1.21 -7.80 12.40
CA GLY A 195 -2.60 -7.50 12.78
C GLY A 195 -3.17 -6.37 11.93
N LEU A 196 -4.21 -6.69 11.14
CA LEU A 196 -4.86 -5.70 10.28
C LEU A 196 -5.76 -4.78 11.10
N CYS A 197 -5.63 -3.47 10.92
CA CYS A 197 -6.51 -2.49 11.52
C CYS A 197 -6.91 -1.43 10.49
N PHE A 198 -8.20 -1.36 10.19
CA PHE A 198 -8.79 -0.37 9.30
C PHE A 198 -9.47 0.71 10.14
N TRP A 199 -9.52 1.93 9.61
CA TRP A 199 -10.17 3.05 10.29
C TRP A 199 -10.97 3.87 9.29
N SER A 200 -11.98 4.58 9.79
CA SER A 200 -12.92 5.38 9.01
C SER A 200 -12.31 6.71 8.54
N GLY A 201 -11.19 6.66 7.83
CA GLY A 201 -10.46 7.83 7.37
C GLY A 201 -11.23 8.61 6.31
N ALA A 202 -11.79 9.76 6.68
CA ALA A 202 -12.48 10.68 5.77
C ALA A 202 -13.48 10.05 4.80
N ILE A 203 -14.08 8.89 5.13
CA ILE A 203 -15.09 8.26 4.27
C ILE A 203 -16.37 9.12 4.28
N GLN A 204 -17.07 9.17 3.16
CA GLN A 204 -18.27 10.02 3.01
C GLN A 204 -19.58 9.31 3.34
N GLN A 205 -19.54 7.98 3.43
CA GLN A 205 -20.71 7.12 3.64
C GLN A 205 -20.32 5.92 4.51
N PRO A 206 -21.26 5.33 5.27
CA PRO A 206 -21.01 4.06 5.97
C PRO A 206 -20.66 2.94 4.99
N ILE A 207 -19.71 2.09 5.38
CA ILE A 207 -19.23 0.98 4.56
C ILE A 207 -19.23 -0.34 5.35
N ASP A 208 -19.38 -1.43 4.61
CA ASP A 208 -19.18 -2.80 5.06
C ASP A 208 -17.76 -3.25 4.71
N LEU A 209 -17.13 -4.00 5.62
CA LEU A 209 -15.81 -4.58 5.42
C LEU A 209 -15.86 -6.09 5.60
N ALA A 210 -15.33 -6.82 4.62
CA ALA A 210 -15.11 -8.25 4.72
C ALA A 210 -13.62 -8.58 4.64
N PHE A 211 -13.14 -9.31 5.64
CA PHE A 211 -11.79 -9.85 5.69
C PHE A 211 -11.76 -11.21 5.02
N ILE A 212 -10.96 -11.31 3.97
CA ILE A 212 -10.97 -12.43 3.04
C ILE A 212 -9.61 -13.13 3.08
N ALA A 213 -9.64 -14.46 3.13
CA ALA A 213 -8.45 -15.30 3.03
C ALA A 213 -8.57 -16.23 1.82
N PRO A 214 -7.47 -16.46 1.07
CA PRO A 214 -7.43 -17.53 0.08
C PRO A 214 -7.41 -18.87 0.81
N VAL A 215 -8.45 -19.69 0.59
CA VAL A 215 -8.61 -21.00 1.21
C VAL A 215 -8.58 -22.07 0.13
N GLU A 216 -7.80 -23.12 0.39
CA GLU A 216 -7.76 -24.30 -0.45
C GLU A 216 -8.65 -25.40 0.12
N PRO A 217 -9.31 -26.18 -0.73
CA PRO A 217 -10.01 -27.38 -0.32
C PRO A 217 -9.13 -28.29 0.54
N ALA A 218 -9.74 -29.00 1.50
CA ALA A 218 -9.01 -29.89 2.41
C ALA A 218 -8.13 -30.92 1.68
N ALA A 219 -8.55 -31.37 0.50
CA ALA A 219 -7.78 -32.29 -0.34
C ALA A 219 -6.48 -31.68 -0.91
N THR A 220 -6.47 -30.38 -1.24
CA THR A 220 -5.33 -29.65 -1.81
C THR A 220 -4.52 -28.88 -0.77
N ARG A 221 -4.99 -28.83 0.49
CA ARG A 221 -4.30 -28.23 1.65
C ARG A 221 -3.16 -29.10 2.21
N LEU A 222 -2.97 -30.31 1.71
CA LEU A 222 -1.90 -31.21 2.17
C LEU A 222 -0.49 -30.60 1.95
N PRO A 223 0.49 -30.86 2.84
CA PRO A 223 1.84 -30.31 2.72
C PRO A 223 2.53 -30.62 1.38
N SER A 224 2.23 -31.76 0.76
CA SER A 224 2.76 -32.15 -0.55
C SER A 224 2.34 -31.19 -1.66
N PHE A 225 1.07 -30.78 -1.70
CA PHE A 225 0.56 -29.78 -2.65
C PHE A 225 1.08 -28.38 -2.34
N LYS A 226 1.26 -28.04 -1.07
CA LYS A 226 1.90 -26.78 -0.68
C LYS A 226 3.35 -26.72 -1.16
N GLU A 227 4.12 -27.80 -1.01
CA GLU A 227 5.49 -27.87 -1.54
C GLU A 227 5.52 -27.86 -3.07
N MET A 228 4.58 -28.55 -3.73
CA MET A 228 4.45 -28.53 -5.19
C MET A 228 4.21 -27.11 -5.71
N ARG A 229 3.26 -26.38 -5.11
CA ARG A 229 3.02 -24.97 -5.46
C ARG A 229 4.24 -24.11 -5.20
N ARG A 230 4.90 -24.26 -4.05
CA ARG A 230 6.15 -23.54 -3.76
C ARG A 230 7.23 -23.79 -4.81
N LYS A 231 7.39 -25.03 -5.28
CA LYS A 231 8.35 -25.38 -6.35
C LYS A 231 7.93 -24.81 -7.71
N GLN A 232 6.66 -24.92 -8.07
CA GLN A 232 6.13 -24.36 -9.32
C GLN A 232 6.29 -22.84 -9.35
N LEU A 233 5.92 -22.17 -8.25
CA LEU A 233 6.16 -20.74 -8.05
C LEU A 233 7.66 -20.47 -8.19
N GLY A 234 8.54 -21.13 -7.43
CA GLY A 234 9.99 -20.95 -7.54
C GLY A 234 10.58 -21.12 -8.95
N SER A 235 9.95 -21.95 -9.80
CA SER A 235 10.42 -22.21 -11.18
C SER A 235 9.91 -21.21 -12.24
N GLN A 236 8.78 -20.54 -11.99
CA GLN A 236 8.21 -19.61 -12.97
C GLN A 236 8.83 -18.22 -12.83
N PRO A 237 9.33 -17.62 -13.93
CA PRO A 237 9.86 -16.26 -13.93
C PRO A 237 8.70 -15.26 -13.84
N VAL A 238 8.22 -15.03 -12.63
CA VAL A 238 7.22 -14.00 -12.37
C VAL A 238 7.92 -12.70 -12.01
N GLN A 239 7.42 -11.60 -12.57
CA GLN A 239 8.08 -10.29 -12.52
C GLN A 239 7.65 -9.45 -11.29
N TYR A 240 7.07 -10.08 -10.28
CA TYR A 240 6.69 -9.46 -9.01
C TYR A 240 7.27 -10.25 -7.83
N ASP A 241 7.48 -9.58 -6.70
CA ASP A 241 8.02 -10.18 -5.48
C ASP A 241 6.98 -11.08 -4.81
N ARG A 242 7.14 -12.39 -4.97
CA ARG A 242 6.24 -13.41 -4.40
C ARG A 242 6.28 -13.52 -2.89
N SER A 243 7.37 -13.08 -2.25
CA SER A 243 7.44 -13.09 -0.79
C SER A 243 6.44 -12.09 -0.18
N ARG A 244 6.13 -11.04 -0.94
CA ARG A 244 5.24 -9.95 -0.56
C ARG A 244 3.84 -10.08 -1.15
N PHE A 245 3.73 -10.50 -2.41
CA PHE A 245 2.45 -10.60 -3.14
C PHE A 245 2.18 -12.04 -3.57
N PHE A 246 1.00 -12.56 -3.25
CA PHE A 246 0.53 -13.88 -3.68
C PHE A 246 1.50 -15.04 -3.36
N PRO A 247 2.00 -15.16 -2.11
CA PRO A 247 3.00 -16.18 -1.74
C PRO A 247 2.48 -17.62 -1.88
N ASP A 248 1.16 -17.81 -1.88
CA ASP A 248 0.52 -19.12 -2.01
C ASP A 248 0.12 -19.45 -3.46
N GLY A 249 0.36 -18.53 -4.40
CA GLY A 249 -0.02 -18.67 -5.79
C GLY A 249 -1.54 -18.64 -5.97
N GLU A 250 -2.25 -17.87 -5.14
CA GLU A 250 -3.71 -17.83 -5.13
C GLU A 250 -4.32 -17.18 -6.37
N LEU A 251 -3.53 -16.56 -7.24
CA LEU A 251 -4.03 -16.09 -8.54
C LEU A 251 -3.85 -17.15 -9.64
N GLU A 252 -2.99 -18.15 -9.42
CA GLU A 252 -2.67 -19.21 -10.37
C GLU A 252 -3.33 -20.55 -10.02
N SER A 253 -3.72 -20.73 -8.75
CA SER A 253 -4.39 -21.95 -8.29
C SER A 253 -5.83 -21.99 -8.81
N PRO A 254 -6.23 -23.02 -9.57
CA PRO A 254 -7.60 -23.15 -10.06
C PRO A 254 -8.60 -23.58 -8.97
N THR A 255 -8.12 -24.05 -7.82
CA THR A 255 -8.95 -24.60 -6.73
C THR A 255 -9.09 -23.67 -5.54
N VAL A 256 -8.40 -22.53 -5.53
CA VAL A 256 -8.46 -21.61 -4.40
C VAL A 256 -9.78 -20.83 -4.42
N GLU A 257 -10.35 -20.65 -3.24
CA GLU A 257 -11.54 -19.83 -3.03
C GLU A 257 -11.18 -18.67 -2.11
N PHE A 258 -11.65 -17.46 -2.43
CA PHE A 258 -11.45 -16.29 -1.59
C PHE A 258 -12.60 -16.21 -0.58
N ALA A 259 -12.48 -16.91 0.53
CA ALA A 259 -13.53 -17.05 1.53
C ALA A 259 -13.51 -15.89 2.56
N VAL A 260 -14.68 -15.35 2.86
CA VAL A 260 -14.85 -14.34 3.93
C VAL A 260 -14.67 -15.02 5.29
N GLN A 261 -13.70 -14.56 6.07
CA GLN A 261 -13.37 -15.08 7.40
C GLN A 261 -14.02 -14.27 8.53
N SER A 262 -14.07 -12.95 8.36
CA SER A 262 -14.61 -12.02 9.35
C SER A 262 -15.30 -10.86 8.62
N TYR A 263 -16.32 -10.29 9.25
CA TYR A 263 -17.09 -9.17 8.72
C TYR A 263 -17.26 -8.09 9.80
N SER A 264 -17.25 -6.82 9.40
CA SER A 264 -17.53 -5.68 10.27
C SER A 264 -17.96 -4.48 9.44
N TYR A 265 -18.15 -3.32 10.08
CA TYR A 265 -18.51 -2.08 9.41
C TYR A 265 -17.72 -0.87 9.91
N LEU A 266 -17.69 0.19 9.11
CA LEU A 266 -17.14 1.50 9.48
C LEU A 266 -18.17 2.60 9.21
N ASP A 267 -18.35 3.48 10.19
CA ASP A 267 -19.21 4.67 10.08
C ASP A 267 -18.34 5.93 9.89
N PRO A 268 -18.76 6.88 9.03
CA PRO A 268 -18.02 8.12 8.80
C PRO A 268 -17.90 8.95 10.09
N PHE A 269 -16.79 9.67 10.24
CA PHE A 269 -16.70 10.68 11.29
C PHE A 269 -17.73 11.81 11.04
N PRO A 270 -18.35 12.38 12.09
CA PRO A 270 -19.40 13.39 11.93
C PRO A 270 -19.02 14.63 11.11
N HIS A 271 -17.74 14.99 11.05
CA HIS A 271 -17.26 16.15 10.30
C HIS A 271 -16.96 15.86 8.81
N CYS A 272 -16.91 14.57 8.43
CA CYS A 272 -16.68 14.13 7.05
C CYS A 272 -17.97 13.74 6.34
N GLU A 273 -19.03 13.48 7.11
CA GLU A 273 -20.37 13.19 6.61
C GLU A 273 -20.90 14.47 5.93
N LYS A 274 -20.73 14.57 4.62
CA LYS A 274 -21.41 15.60 3.82
C LYS A 274 -22.89 15.39 4.07
N ASN A 275 -23.58 16.41 4.59
CA ASN A 275 -25.01 16.40 4.85
C ASN A 275 -25.77 15.76 3.67
N LEU A 276 -26.03 14.46 3.75
CA LEU A 276 -26.95 13.71 2.90
C LEU A 276 -28.40 14.18 3.12
N HIS A 277 -28.61 15.28 3.85
CA HIS A 277 -29.87 15.98 4.10
C HIS A 277 -29.91 17.37 3.45
N GLY A 278 -29.08 17.62 2.44
CA GLY A 278 -29.18 18.81 1.58
C GLY A 278 -30.26 18.71 0.49
N GLN A 279 -31.43 18.15 0.78
CA GLN A 279 -32.64 18.28 -0.06
C GLN A 279 -33.89 17.86 0.73
N GLY A 280 -34.37 18.75 1.60
CA GLY A 280 -35.60 18.57 2.37
C GLY A 280 -35.77 19.73 3.33
N ASP A 281 -36.84 20.47 3.16
CA ASP A 281 -37.13 21.76 3.77
C ASP A 281 -36.69 21.95 5.21
N GLY A 282 -36.23 23.19 5.49
CA GLY A 282 -36.10 23.72 6.83
C GLY A 282 -37.44 23.66 7.56
N ILE A 283 -37.63 22.62 8.36
CA ILE A 283 -38.50 22.66 9.53
C ILE A 283 -37.61 22.42 10.73
N SER A 284 -37.31 23.52 11.41
CA SER A 284 -36.92 23.53 12.80
C SER A 284 -38.02 22.87 13.64
N SER A 285 -38.03 21.54 13.76
CA SER A 285 -38.82 20.85 14.78
C SER A 285 -38.08 20.93 16.11
N ARG A 286 -38.14 22.13 16.67
CA ARG A 286 -38.01 22.39 18.10
C ARG A 286 -39.31 21.92 18.75
N GLU A 287 -39.52 20.61 18.85
CA GLU A 287 -40.64 20.07 19.63
C GLU A 287 -40.15 18.88 20.46
N GLY A 288 -39.95 19.19 21.73
CA GLY A 288 -39.52 18.24 22.74
C GLY A 288 -40.62 17.20 22.99
N HIS A 289 -40.34 15.96 22.65
CA HIS A 289 -40.85 14.84 23.40
C HIS A 289 -39.88 14.48 24.51
N LYS A 290 -40.12 15.13 25.66
CA LYS A 290 -39.79 14.60 26.97
C LYS A 290 -40.52 13.26 27.14
N ARG A 291 -39.89 12.17 26.71
CA ARG A 291 -40.14 10.85 27.30
C ARG A 291 -38.89 10.45 28.07
N ASN A 292 -39.02 10.64 29.38
CA ASN A 292 -38.39 9.93 30.47
C ASN A 292 -37.09 9.15 30.15
N GLY A 293 -35.97 9.70 30.61
CA GLY A 293 -35.19 8.95 31.59
C GLY A 293 -34.16 7.92 31.11
N GLU A 294 -33.66 7.98 29.89
CA GLU A 294 -32.40 7.32 29.54
C GLU A 294 -31.39 8.36 29.04
N SER A 295 -30.49 8.70 29.95
CA SER A 295 -29.42 9.67 29.76
C SER A 295 -28.28 9.01 28.99
N GLY A 296 -27.99 9.54 27.80
CA GLY A 296 -26.65 9.63 27.23
C GLY A 296 -25.98 8.32 26.82
N ASP A 297 -26.34 7.77 25.65
CA ASP A 297 -25.51 6.71 25.03
C ASP A 297 -25.65 6.48 23.51
N SER A 298 -26.30 7.37 22.74
CA SER A 298 -26.47 7.15 21.28
C SER A 298 -25.19 7.36 20.45
N LEU A 299 -24.04 7.62 21.08
CA LEU A 299 -22.72 7.58 20.42
C LEU A 299 -22.01 6.22 20.58
N LEU A 300 -22.50 5.30 21.42
CA LEU A 300 -21.85 4.00 21.65
C LEU A 300 -21.99 2.99 20.49
N GLY A 301 -22.82 3.28 19.49
CA GLY A 301 -23.03 2.37 18.36
C GLY A 301 -22.12 2.60 17.14
N ARG A 302 -21.39 3.73 17.09
CA ARG A 302 -20.59 4.08 15.90
C ARG A 302 -19.21 3.43 15.97
N GLN A 303 -18.86 2.69 14.92
CA GLN A 303 -17.57 2.02 14.83
C GLN A 303 -16.67 2.75 13.83
N HIS A 304 -15.54 3.28 14.31
CA HIS A 304 -14.57 4.02 13.48
C HIS A 304 -13.27 3.26 13.25
N THR A 305 -13.10 2.11 13.88
CA THR A 305 -11.95 1.21 13.70
C THR A 305 -12.41 -0.24 13.68
N VAL A 306 -11.78 -1.04 12.83
CA VAL A 306 -12.11 -2.45 12.65
C VAL A 306 -10.84 -3.27 12.60
N GLN A 307 -10.88 -4.42 13.29
CA GLN A 307 -9.88 -5.47 13.21
C GLN A 307 -10.60 -6.80 12.90
N PRO A 308 -9.95 -7.74 12.19
CA PRO A 308 -10.55 -9.05 11.96
C PRO A 308 -10.65 -9.80 13.29
N GLU A 309 -11.80 -10.44 13.52
CA GLU A 309 -11.91 -11.46 14.56
C GLU A 309 -11.26 -12.74 14.02
N TYR A 310 -10.14 -13.14 14.62
CA TYR A 310 -9.43 -14.34 14.18
C TYR A 310 -10.24 -15.58 14.57
N VAL A 311 -10.66 -16.33 13.55
CA VAL A 311 -11.23 -17.66 13.75
C VAL A 311 -10.06 -18.63 14.00
N ASP A 312 -9.95 -19.12 15.23
CA ASP A 312 -8.92 -20.08 15.62
C ASP A 312 -8.94 -21.31 14.70
N GLY A 313 -7.77 -21.68 14.15
CA GLY A 313 -7.58 -22.93 13.40
C GLY A 313 -7.55 -22.84 11.87
N ASN A 314 -7.63 -21.63 11.27
CA ASN A 314 -7.47 -21.49 9.82
C ASN A 314 -6.02 -21.14 9.42
N ASP A 315 -5.40 -21.95 8.56
CA ASP A 315 -4.00 -21.76 8.09
C ASP A 315 -3.85 -20.56 7.14
N GLY A 316 -4.95 -19.96 6.68
CA GLY A 316 -4.96 -18.87 5.71
C GLY A 316 -4.78 -17.52 6.40
N SER A 317 -3.65 -16.85 6.15
CA SER A 317 -3.49 -15.46 6.56
C SER A 317 -4.50 -14.58 5.82
N ILE A 318 -5.33 -13.83 6.55
CA ILE A 318 -6.20 -12.80 5.98
C ILE A 318 -5.31 -11.74 5.32
N ARG A 319 -5.44 -11.60 4.01
CA ARG A 319 -4.66 -10.62 3.20
C ARG A 319 -5.51 -9.74 2.31
N TYR A 320 -6.77 -10.10 2.11
CA TYR A 320 -7.68 -9.37 1.24
C TYR A 320 -8.74 -8.71 2.09
N VAL A 321 -9.06 -7.46 1.78
CA VAL A 321 -10.16 -6.74 2.43
C VAL A 321 -11.06 -6.16 1.36
N LEU A 322 -12.35 -6.47 1.44
CA LEU A 322 -13.37 -5.94 0.56
C LEU A 322 -14.18 -4.87 1.29
N GLU A 323 -14.07 -3.63 0.85
CA GLU A 323 -14.93 -2.53 1.29
C GLU A 323 -16.08 -2.33 0.29
N THR A 324 -17.31 -2.15 0.79
CA THR A 324 -18.49 -1.98 -0.07
C THR A 324 -19.61 -1.22 0.64
N ARG A 325 -20.76 -1.03 -0.02
CA ARG A 325 -21.93 -0.36 0.55
C ARG A 325 -22.38 -1.04 1.84
N ARG A 326 -22.78 -0.24 2.82
CA ARG A 326 -23.36 -0.74 4.07
C ARG A 326 -24.58 -1.63 3.81
N HIS A 327 -24.67 -2.73 4.55
CA HIS A 327 -25.70 -3.75 4.49
C HIS A 327 -25.68 -4.67 3.26
N LEU A 328 -24.62 -4.65 2.43
CA LEU A 328 -24.53 -5.55 1.28
C LEU A 328 -24.69 -7.02 1.70
N PHE A 329 -23.95 -7.45 2.71
CA PHE A 329 -23.96 -8.84 3.15
C PHE A 329 -25.31 -9.22 3.76
N ARG A 330 -25.88 -8.35 4.60
CA ARG A 330 -27.20 -8.57 5.20
C ARG A 330 -28.28 -8.74 4.14
N ASP A 331 -28.34 -7.80 3.19
CA ASP A 331 -29.35 -7.80 2.14
C ASP A 331 -29.15 -8.99 1.18
N GLY A 332 -27.88 -9.31 0.86
CA GLY A 332 -27.51 -10.47 0.05
C GLY A 332 -27.88 -11.79 0.70
N ILE A 333 -27.61 -11.97 1.99
CA ILE A 333 -27.97 -13.17 2.76
C ILE A 333 -29.49 -13.31 2.85
N ALA A 334 -30.22 -12.22 3.16
CA ALA A 334 -31.67 -12.25 3.24
C ALA A 334 -32.31 -12.66 1.89
N SER A 335 -31.77 -12.14 0.78
CA SER A 335 -32.18 -12.53 -0.56
C SER A 335 -31.88 -14.01 -0.85
N ALA A 336 -30.67 -14.48 -0.56
CA ALA A 336 -30.27 -15.88 -0.76
C ALA A 336 -31.13 -16.87 0.06
N LEU A 337 -31.42 -16.55 1.32
CA LEU A 337 -32.29 -17.36 2.17
C LEU A 337 -33.74 -17.37 1.68
N SER A 338 -34.24 -16.25 1.18
CA SER A 338 -35.60 -16.15 0.64
C SER A 338 -35.75 -17.01 -0.63
N GLU A 339 -34.78 -16.95 -1.54
CA GLU A 339 -34.73 -17.79 -2.73
C GLU A 339 -34.60 -19.28 -2.36
N TYR A 340 -33.75 -19.61 -1.39
CA TYR A 340 -33.59 -20.98 -0.89
C TYR A 340 -34.90 -21.55 -0.34
N ARG A 341 -35.61 -20.82 0.51
CA ARG A 341 -36.93 -21.25 1.05
C ARG A 341 -37.94 -21.47 -0.06
N LEU A 342 -37.97 -20.58 -1.05
CA LEU A 342 -38.86 -20.72 -2.21
C LEU A 342 -38.54 -21.99 -3.02
N LEU A 343 -37.26 -22.35 -3.15
CA LEU A 343 -36.85 -23.61 -3.78
C LEU A 343 -37.25 -24.83 -2.92
N GLN A 344 -37.08 -24.78 -1.60
CA GLN A 344 -37.49 -25.86 -0.69
C GLN A 344 -39.00 -26.12 -0.73
N HIS A 345 -39.81 -25.06 -0.75
CA HIS A 345 -41.26 -25.18 -0.89
C HIS A 345 -41.68 -25.81 -2.22
N ARG A 346 -41.01 -25.50 -3.33
CA ARG A 346 -41.28 -26.13 -4.64
C ARG A 346 -40.96 -27.62 -4.65
N ILE A 347 -39.88 -28.02 -3.98
CA ILE A 347 -39.46 -29.42 -3.91
C ILE A 347 -40.42 -30.21 -2.99
N SER A 348 -40.78 -29.66 -1.83
CA SER A 348 -41.66 -30.32 -0.85
C SER A 348 -43.13 -30.34 -1.28
N GLY A 349 -43.57 -29.35 -2.07
CA GLY A 349 -44.94 -29.28 -2.61
C GLY A 349 -45.22 -30.21 -3.78
N SER A 350 -44.23 -30.96 -4.29
CA SER A 350 -44.38 -31.84 -5.45
C SER A 350 -44.90 -33.25 -5.12
N ASP A 351 -44.98 -33.65 -3.84
CA ASP A 351 -45.50 -34.96 -3.43
C ASP A 351 -46.98 -34.94 -3.01
N GLY A 352 -47.67 -33.80 -3.19
CA GLY A 352 -49.10 -33.62 -2.94
C GLY A 352 -49.94 -33.79 -4.19
N ASN A 353 -50.53 -34.98 -4.34
CA ASN A 353 -51.57 -35.38 -5.31
C ASN A 353 -52.41 -34.20 -5.91
N PRO A 354 -52.38 -33.92 -7.23
CA PRO A 354 -53.04 -32.76 -7.85
C PRO A 354 -54.57 -32.88 -8.01
N PHE A 355 -55.23 -33.80 -7.31
CA PHE A 355 -56.68 -34.00 -7.38
C PHE A 355 -57.30 -34.13 -5.99
N THR A 356 -57.59 -32.99 -5.36
CA THR A 356 -58.78 -32.83 -4.51
C THR A 356 -58.98 -31.34 -4.21
N PRO A 357 -59.92 -30.65 -4.88
CA PRO A 357 -60.32 -29.31 -4.48
C PRO A 357 -61.27 -29.47 -3.29
N THR A 358 -60.75 -29.40 -2.07
CA THR A 358 -61.60 -29.20 -0.88
C THR A 358 -61.55 -27.72 -0.49
N ASN A 359 -62.67 -27.06 -0.76
CA ASN A 359 -62.98 -25.71 -0.33
C ASN A 359 -62.92 -25.65 1.20
N ASN A 360 -61.89 -25.03 1.78
CA ASN A 360 -61.96 -24.39 3.08
C ASN A 360 -60.85 -23.33 3.20
N PRO A 361 -61.20 -22.03 3.09
CA PRO A 361 -60.27 -20.93 3.31
C PRO A 361 -60.45 -20.41 4.73
N MET A 362 -59.91 -21.09 5.74
CA MET A 362 -59.63 -20.57 7.09
C MET A 362 -58.90 -21.65 7.88
N ASP A 363 -57.88 -21.26 8.64
CA ASP A 363 -56.96 -22.08 9.44
C ASP A 363 -55.79 -22.75 8.70
N VAL A 364 -54.92 -21.92 8.11
CA VAL A 364 -53.48 -22.20 8.10
C VAL A 364 -52.88 -21.46 9.29
N SER A 365 -52.87 -22.14 10.43
CA SER A 365 -52.17 -21.69 11.64
C SER A 365 -50.70 -21.43 11.32
N THR A 366 -50.29 -20.21 11.61
CA THR A 366 -48.95 -19.60 11.49
C THR A 366 -47.87 -20.29 12.37
N GLU A 367 -48.13 -21.48 12.89
CA GLU A 367 -47.32 -22.15 13.91
C GLU A 367 -46.29 -23.15 13.34
N GLY A 368 -46.37 -23.50 12.05
CA GLY A 368 -45.41 -24.41 11.39
C GLY A 368 -44.15 -23.75 10.80
N LEU A 369 -44.06 -22.42 10.79
CA LEU A 369 -42.99 -21.66 10.12
C LEU A 369 -41.79 -21.31 11.03
N GLN A 370 -41.79 -21.77 12.28
CA GLN A 370 -40.69 -21.60 13.23
C GLN A 370 -39.81 -22.86 13.39
N ASN A 371 -39.83 -23.77 12.41
CA ASN A 371 -38.71 -24.70 12.29
C ASN A 371 -37.48 -23.86 11.97
N HIS A 372 -36.64 -23.61 12.98
CA HIS A 372 -35.32 -23.05 12.82
C HIS A 372 -34.55 -23.96 11.87
N GLU A 373 -34.60 -23.65 10.57
CA GLU A 373 -33.78 -24.33 9.58
C GLU A 373 -32.33 -24.07 9.96
N ASN A 374 -31.67 -25.10 10.49
CA ASN A 374 -30.25 -25.08 10.73
C ASN A 374 -29.57 -24.98 9.37
N VAL A 375 -29.23 -23.77 8.96
CA VAL A 375 -28.63 -23.46 7.67
C VAL A 375 -27.26 -22.88 7.91
N GLU A 376 -26.28 -23.42 7.19
CA GLU A 376 -24.92 -22.90 7.16
C GLU A 376 -24.73 -22.05 5.89
N LEU A 377 -24.05 -20.92 6.03
CA LEU A 377 -23.79 -19.98 4.94
C LEU A 377 -22.30 -19.91 4.67
N ILE A 378 -21.92 -20.05 3.41
CA ILE A 378 -20.53 -19.86 2.95
C ILE A 378 -20.51 -18.69 1.98
N ILE A 379 -19.66 -17.70 2.25
CA ILE A 379 -19.52 -16.50 1.44
C ILE A 379 -18.12 -16.47 0.81
N THR A 380 -18.08 -16.47 -0.52
CA THR A 380 -16.84 -16.47 -1.30
C THR A 380 -16.84 -15.35 -2.33
N LEU A 381 -15.67 -14.74 -2.55
CA LEU A 381 -15.44 -13.79 -3.62
C LEU A 381 -14.83 -14.51 -4.83
N VAL A 382 -15.40 -14.30 -6.00
CA VAL A 382 -14.88 -14.81 -7.28
C VAL A 382 -14.34 -13.63 -8.08
N LEU A 383 -13.05 -13.67 -8.39
CA LEU A 383 -12.37 -12.63 -9.16
C LEU A 383 -12.49 -12.94 -10.66
N SER A 384 -12.81 -11.95 -11.48
CA SER A 384 -12.77 -12.11 -12.94
C SER A 384 -11.32 -12.15 -13.43
N ASP A 385 -11.08 -12.76 -14.60
CA ASP A 385 -9.76 -12.81 -15.23
C ASP A 385 -9.14 -11.41 -15.40
N GLY A 386 -9.96 -10.43 -15.82
CA GLY A 386 -9.50 -9.05 -15.96
C GLY A 386 -9.11 -8.38 -14.63
N LEU A 387 -9.75 -8.75 -13.51
CA LEU A 387 -9.35 -8.29 -12.18
C LEU A 387 -8.07 -8.99 -11.72
N ILE A 388 -7.93 -10.29 -11.98
CA ILE A 388 -6.71 -11.06 -11.67
C ILE A 388 -5.50 -10.47 -12.41
N ASP A 389 -5.65 -10.16 -13.70
CA ASP A 389 -4.58 -9.56 -14.50
C ASP A 389 -4.20 -8.15 -14.03
N GLU A 390 -5.18 -7.33 -13.64
CA GLU A 390 -4.94 -6.02 -13.01
C GLU A 390 -4.12 -6.16 -11.72
N LEU A 391 -4.47 -7.13 -10.85
CA LEU A 391 -3.74 -7.38 -9.61
C LEU A 391 -2.30 -7.83 -9.87
N ARG A 392 -2.07 -8.71 -10.85
CA ARG A 392 -0.72 -9.14 -11.25
C ARG A 392 0.10 -7.97 -11.78
N GLU A 393 -0.47 -7.15 -12.66
CA GLU A 393 0.26 -6.04 -13.28
C GLU A 393 0.51 -4.91 -12.26
N LYS A 394 -0.41 -4.66 -11.32
CA LYS A 394 -0.14 -3.76 -10.19
C LYS A 394 0.94 -4.29 -9.25
N ALA A 395 0.98 -5.58 -8.95
CA ALA A 395 2.05 -6.18 -8.14
C ALA A 395 3.42 -6.09 -8.85
N ARG A 396 3.43 -6.27 -10.17
CA ARG A 396 4.61 -6.08 -11.02
C ARG A 396 5.05 -4.62 -11.04
N LEU A 397 4.12 -3.68 -11.17
CA LEU A 397 4.40 -2.25 -11.08
C LEU A 397 4.96 -1.89 -9.70
N HIS A 398 4.38 -2.39 -8.62
CA HIS A 398 4.92 -2.17 -7.28
C HIS A 398 6.38 -2.64 -7.17
N THR A 399 6.66 -3.87 -7.60
CA THR A 399 7.99 -4.47 -7.49
C THR A 399 9.01 -3.73 -8.35
N ASN A 400 8.68 -3.44 -9.61
CA ASN A 400 9.64 -2.92 -10.58
C ASN A 400 9.74 -1.38 -10.62
N TYR A 401 8.73 -0.68 -10.10
CA TYR A 401 8.68 0.79 -10.13
C TYR A 401 8.68 1.40 -8.72
N VAL A 402 7.78 0.96 -7.83
CA VAL A 402 7.67 1.55 -6.48
C VAL A 402 8.89 1.23 -5.63
N THR A 403 9.40 -0.01 -5.68
CA THR A 403 10.56 -0.41 -4.85
C THR A 403 11.83 0.38 -5.21
N PRO A 404 12.22 0.54 -6.49
CA PRO A 404 13.30 1.44 -6.86
C PRO A 404 13.03 2.91 -6.51
N LEU A 405 11.79 3.39 -6.68
CA LEU A 405 11.42 4.76 -6.33
C LEU A 405 11.61 5.04 -4.83
N GLU A 406 11.20 4.11 -3.96
CA GLU A 406 11.46 4.20 -2.52
C GLU A 406 12.97 4.22 -2.21
N GLU A 407 13.77 3.43 -2.94
CA GLU A 407 15.22 3.43 -2.75
C GLU A 407 15.84 4.80 -3.11
N HIS A 408 15.43 5.40 -4.23
CA HIS A 408 15.85 6.75 -4.62
C HIS A 408 15.38 7.80 -3.60
N LEU A 409 14.15 7.65 -3.10
CA LEU A 409 13.59 8.54 -2.08
C LEU A 409 14.35 8.43 -0.76
N ARG A 410 14.69 7.22 -0.28
CA ARG A 410 15.53 7.01 0.91
C ARG A 410 16.90 7.66 0.74
N ARG A 411 17.50 7.57 -0.45
CA ARG A 411 18.77 8.26 -0.76
C ARG A 411 18.62 9.77 -0.71
N LEU A 412 17.53 10.32 -1.26
CA LEU A 412 17.23 11.76 -1.20
C LEU A 412 17.04 12.24 0.25
N ILE A 413 16.26 11.51 1.07
CA ILE A 413 16.02 11.82 2.48
C ILE A 413 17.33 11.81 3.27
N LYS A 414 18.18 10.80 3.05
CA LYS A 414 19.52 10.72 3.66
C LYS A 414 20.41 11.88 3.23
N ALA A 415 20.41 12.25 1.94
CA ALA A 415 21.15 13.41 1.45
C ALA A 415 20.67 14.73 2.10
N GLN A 416 19.36 14.91 2.26
CA GLN A 416 18.77 16.07 2.97
C GLN A 416 19.03 16.08 4.49
N SER A 417 19.47 14.96 5.03
CA SER A 417 19.85 14.84 6.44
C SER A 417 21.35 15.03 6.66
N GLY A 418 22.12 15.33 5.60
CA GLY A 418 23.57 15.46 5.66
C GLY A 418 24.32 14.13 5.73
N THR A 419 23.60 13.00 5.64
CA THR A 419 24.20 11.66 5.53
C THR A 419 24.45 11.35 4.06
N CYS A 420 25.61 11.74 3.53
CA CYS A 420 26.06 11.27 2.22
C CYS A 420 26.53 9.82 2.34
N LEU A 421 26.06 8.94 1.44
CA LEU A 421 26.68 7.65 1.20
C LEU A 421 28.09 7.89 0.63
N ASN A 422 29.06 7.09 1.06
CA ASN A 422 30.50 7.29 0.86
C ASN A 422 30.90 7.66 -0.59
N SER A 423 32.01 8.38 -0.72
CA SER A 423 32.59 8.97 -1.93
C SER A 423 32.82 8.02 -3.13
N SER A 424 32.67 6.71 -2.98
CA SER A 424 32.84 5.74 -4.06
C SER A 424 31.75 5.84 -5.16
N GLU A 425 30.61 6.46 -4.87
CA GLU A 425 29.57 6.74 -5.90
C GLU A 425 29.67 8.16 -6.47
N ARG A 426 30.47 9.06 -5.89
CA ARG A 426 30.63 10.43 -6.42
C ARG A 426 31.34 10.46 -7.76
N ASP A 427 32.27 9.53 -8.01
CA ASP A 427 33.01 9.46 -9.27
C ASP A 427 32.14 9.07 -10.47
N ASN A 428 30.93 8.54 -10.23
CA ASN A 428 29.96 8.24 -11.30
C ASN A 428 28.86 9.30 -11.46
N LEU A 429 28.84 10.36 -10.63
CA LEU A 429 27.77 11.37 -10.63
C LEU A 429 28.25 12.79 -10.99
N SER A 430 29.57 13.05 -11.06
CA SER A 430 30.11 14.31 -11.58
C SER A 430 30.36 14.25 -13.09
N GLY A 431 29.31 13.98 -13.87
CA GLY A 431 29.28 14.24 -15.30
C GLY A 431 28.73 15.64 -15.56
N SER A 432 29.60 16.54 -16.05
CA SER A 432 29.27 17.86 -16.62
C SER A 432 28.83 18.97 -15.64
N LYS A 433 29.77 19.90 -15.40
CA LYS A 433 29.57 21.35 -15.60
C LYS A 433 30.94 22.05 -15.57
N GLU A 434 31.49 22.27 -16.77
CA GLU A 434 32.42 23.38 -16.98
C GLU A 434 31.67 24.68 -16.64
N GLY A 435 32.16 25.38 -15.62
CA GLY A 435 31.54 26.58 -15.07
C GLY A 435 32.59 27.40 -14.34
N ASP A 436 33.20 28.29 -15.12
CA ASP A 436 34.21 29.29 -14.79
C ASP A 436 34.07 29.90 -13.37
N CYS A 437 35.07 29.66 -12.53
CA CYS A 437 35.34 30.44 -11.31
C CYS A 437 36.84 30.65 -11.18
N ARG A 438 37.35 31.64 -11.92
CA ARG A 438 38.66 32.27 -11.68
C ARG A 438 38.69 32.95 -10.30
N VAL A 439 39.34 32.32 -9.31
CA VAL A 439 39.94 33.04 -8.17
C VAL A 439 41.31 32.44 -7.81
N ARG A 440 42.35 33.14 -8.29
CA ARG A 440 43.72 33.30 -7.74
C ARG A 440 44.37 32.12 -6.99
N ASP A 441 45.00 31.28 -7.78
CA ASP A 441 46.44 30.97 -7.79
C ASP A 441 47.30 31.47 -6.60
N ARG A 442 47.65 30.56 -5.68
CA ARG A 442 48.97 30.49 -5.04
C ARG A 442 49.40 29.03 -5.00
N GLY A 443 50.43 28.74 -5.78
CA GLY A 443 50.84 27.39 -6.15
C GLY A 443 51.36 26.51 -5.01
N ALA A 444 51.04 25.23 -5.13
CA ALA A 444 51.89 24.11 -4.74
C ALA A 444 51.63 23.00 -5.77
N LYS A 445 52.55 22.86 -6.72
CA LYS A 445 52.54 21.77 -7.70
C LYS A 445 52.76 20.45 -6.96
N MET A 446 51.76 19.57 -6.96
CA MET A 446 51.99 18.13 -6.82
C MET A 446 51.74 17.50 -8.19
N SER A 447 52.80 16.91 -8.75
CA SER A 447 52.79 16.17 -9.99
C SER A 447 52.08 14.84 -9.83
N ASP A 448 51.32 14.48 -10.85
CA ASP A 448 50.79 13.14 -11.10
C ASP A 448 51.90 12.07 -11.07
N HIS A 449 51.63 10.97 -10.40
CA HIS A 449 52.42 9.74 -10.49
C HIS A 449 51.66 8.71 -11.33
N THR A 450 52.02 8.64 -12.61
CA THR A 450 51.89 7.41 -13.41
C THR A 450 53.24 6.68 -13.43
N SER A 451 53.16 5.40 -13.06
CA SER A 451 54.09 4.30 -13.34
C SER A 451 55.60 4.55 -13.30
N ASN A 452 56.27 3.89 -12.34
CA ASN A 452 57.48 3.11 -12.65
C ASN A 452 57.67 1.99 -11.62
N MET A 453 57.65 0.76 -12.12
CA MET A 453 58.24 -0.39 -11.44
C MET A 453 59.77 -0.24 -11.40
N ALA A 454 60.36 -0.83 -10.37
CA ALA A 454 61.79 -1.08 -10.17
C ALA A 454 62.64 0.13 -9.76
N THR A 455 62.85 0.29 -8.44
CA THR A 455 64.16 0.04 -7.82
C THR A 455 64.06 0.07 -6.31
N ALA A 456 64.42 -1.06 -5.68
CA ALA A 456 64.85 -1.07 -4.30
C ALA A 456 66.11 -0.18 -4.16
N ALA A 457 66.27 0.40 -2.97
CA ALA A 457 67.42 1.19 -2.48
C ALA A 457 67.37 2.71 -2.72
N ALA A 458 66.65 3.40 -1.84
CA ALA A 458 67.02 4.73 -1.31
C ALA A 458 66.33 4.95 0.06
N ILE A 459 66.90 4.35 1.12
CA ILE A 459 66.51 4.56 2.51
C ILE A 459 67.52 5.52 3.13
N THR A 460 67.10 6.75 3.41
CA THR A 460 67.74 7.64 4.40
C THR A 460 66.73 8.64 5.00
N SER A 461 65.61 8.11 5.49
CA SER A 461 65.09 8.45 6.81
C SER A 461 64.55 7.15 7.39
N THR A 462 65.10 6.70 8.50
CA THR A 462 64.66 5.48 9.16
C THR A 462 63.28 5.74 9.76
N ASN A 463 62.20 5.44 9.03
CA ASN A 463 60.83 5.52 9.55
C ASN A 463 60.72 4.57 10.76
N ILE A 464 60.83 5.14 11.97
CA ILE A 464 60.80 4.39 13.23
C ILE A 464 59.43 3.74 13.43
N ILE A 465 58.36 4.37 12.93
CA ILE A 465 56.98 3.89 13.05
C ILE A 465 56.44 3.54 11.66
N ARG A 466 55.97 2.31 11.50
CA ARG A 466 55.20 1.86 10.33
C ARG A 466 53.71 2.15 10.57
N PRO A 467 53.06 2.98 9.73
CA PRO A 467 51.65 3.30 9.87
C PRO A 467 50.76 2.11 9.53
N PRO A 468 49.47 2.16 9.92
CA PRO A 468 48.50 1.16 9.51
C PRO A 468 48.31 1.20 7.98
N VAL A 469 48.48 0.06 7.32
CA VAL A 469 48.37 -0.11 5.86
C VAL A 469 47.17 -1.02 5.52
N PRO A 470 46.36 -0.72 4.49
CA PRO A 470 45.31 -1.62 4.01
C PRO A 470 45.89 -3.01 3.72
N MET A 471 45.18 -4.07 4.09
CA MET A 471 45.63 -5.43 3.75
C MET A 471 45.53 -5.64 2.23
N ASP A 472 46.61 -6.14 1.62
CA ASP A 472 46.69 -6.36 0.17
C ASP A 472 45.60 -7.35 -0.30
N THR A 473 44.74 -6.89 -1.21
CA THR A 473 43.64 -7.69 -1.79
C THR A 473 44.15 -8.88 -2.63
N HIS A 474 45.39 -8.83 -3.11
CA HIS A 474 46.02 -9.94 -3.84
C HIS A 474 46.25 -11.21 -2.99
N GLY A 475 46.08 -11.13 -1.67
CA GLY A 475 46.05 -12.28 -0.78
C GLY A 475 44.69 -12.98 -0.66
N GLN A 476 43.58 -12.39 -1.12
CA GLN A 476 42.22 -12.93 -0.89
C GLN A 476 41.95 -14.27 -1.61
N GLU A 477 42.59 -14.54 -2.75
CA GLU A 477 42.56 -15.89 -3.37
C GLU A 477 43.35 -16.94 -2.54
N ARG A 478 44.15 -16.51 -1.56
CA ARG A 478 44.98 -17.38 -0.71
C ARG A 478 44.49 -17.53 0.73
N ILE A 479 43.45 -16.81 1.15
CA ILE A 479 42.84 -17.00 2.48
C ILE A 479 41.72 -18.03 2.39
N THR A 480 42.05 -19.24 1.95
CA THR A 480 41.25 -20.38 2.41
C THR A 480 41.59 -20.57 3.87
N ALA A 481 40.56 -20.53 4.73
CA ALA A 481 40.75 -20.86 6.13
C ALA A 481 41.50 -22.21 6.19
N ARG A 482 42.59 -22.27 6.98
CA ARG A 482 43.43 -23.49 7.05
C ARG A 482 42.64 -24.74 7.49
N SER A 483 41.45 -24.53 8.05
CA SER A 483 40.47 -25.55 8.41
C SER A 483 39.07 -24.97 8.18
N PRO A 484 38.07 -25.80 7.79
CA PRO A 484 36.67 -25.38 7.74
C PRO A 484 36.15 -24.90 9.10
N MET A 485 36.77 -25.31 10.21
CA MET A 485 36.42 -24.82 11.56
C MET A 485 36.84 -23.37 11.82
N LEU A 486 37.67 -22.78 10.96
CA LEU A 486 38.20 -21.41 11.11
C LEU A 486 37.55 -20.42 10.13
N VAL A 487 36.50 -20.83 9.41
CA VAL A 487 35.80 -19.96 8.48
C VAL A 487 35.15 -18.79 9.23
N ASP A 488 34.59 -19.06 10.41
CA ASP A 488 33.94 -18.04 11.25
C ASP A 488 34.98 -17.05 11.83
N GLU A 489 36.21 -17.47 12.08
CA GLU A 489 37.31 -16.58 12.53
C GLU A 489 37.79 -15.59 11.46
N MET A 490 37.36 -15.78 10.21
CA MET A 490 37.56 -14.82 9.13
C MET A 490 36.48 -13.73 9.12
N GLU A 491 35.35 -13.96 9.77
CA GLU A 491 34.29 -12.96 9.93
C GLU A 491 34.77 -11.86 10.89
N GLY A 492 34.66 -10.59 10.47
CA GLY A 492 35.02 -9.45 11.32
C GLY A 492 36.50 -9.08 11.37
N GLN A 493 37.37 -9.69 10.55
CA GLN A 493 38.78 -9.29 10.50
C GLN A 493 38.96 -7.84 10.04
N PRO A 494 39.84 -7.05 10.69
CA PRO A 494 40.08 -5.66 10.32
C PRO A 494 40.72 -5.56 8.94
N ARG A 495 40.29 -4.59 8.12
CA ARG A 495 40.81 -4.37 6.76
C ARG A 495 42.18 -3.68 6.71
N VAL A 496 42.69 -3.26 7.86
CA VAL A 496 43.90 -2.45 7.99
C VAL A 496 44.80 -3.10 9.04
N THR A 497 46.10 -3.16 8.74
CA THR A 497 47.12 -3.68 9.65
C THR A 497 47.34 -2.77 10.86
N ALA A 498 47.83 -3.33 11.96
CA ALA A 498 48.18 -2.57 13.15
C ALA A 498 49.45 -1.71 12.92
N PRO A 499 49.53 -0.49 13.50
CA PRO A 499 50.78 0.28 13.50
C PRO A 499 51.89 -0.49 14.25
N SER A 500 53.13 -0.37 13.79
CA SER A 500 54.27 -1.08 14.39
C SER A 500 55.53 -0.22 14.47
N ILE A 501 56.46 -0.57 15.37
CA ILE A 501 57.76 0.11 15.52
C ILE A 501 58.85 -0.75 14.90
N ILE A 502 59.75 -0.14 14.12
CA ILE A 502 60.92 -0.79 13.55
C ILE A 502 62.11 -0.56 14.49
N GLY A 503 62.48 -1.57 15.27
CA GLY A 503 63.64 -1.55 16.18
C GLY A 503 63.29 -1.17 17.63
N ARG A 504 64.33 -0.95 18.44
CA ARG A 504 64.22 -0.53 19.85
C ARG A 504 64.74 0.89 19.97
N HIS A 505 63.95 1.77 20.58
CA HIS A 505 64.23 3.20 20.68
C HIS A 505 63.89 3.70 22.08
N GLU A 506 64.56 4.75 22.52
CA GLU A 506 64.26 5.40 23.79
C GLU A 506 62.93 6.15 23.73
N ALA A 507 62.31 6.37 24.89
CA ALA A 507 61.05 7.12 25.01
C ALA A 507 61.05 8.50 24.30
N PRO A 508 62.08 9.37 24.44
CA PRO A 508 62.10 10.66 23.74
C PRO A 508 62.14 10.51 22.21
N THR A 509 62.93 9.56 21.70
CA THR A 509 63.02 9.27 20.26
C THR A 509 61.69 8.77 19.69
N LEU A 510 60.98 7.92 20.44
CA LEU A 510 59.61 7.51 20.07
C LEU A 510 58.63 8.68 20.10
N GLY A 511 58.77 9.60 21.07
CA GLY A 511 57.94 10.80 21.16
C GLY A 511 58.16 11.78 20.00
N GLU A 512 59.38 11.87 19.47
CA GLU A 512 59.69 12.62 18.25
C GLU A 512 59.10 11.94 17.02
N ALA A 513 59.31 10.63 16.87
CA ALA A 513 58.74 9.87 15.75
C ALA A 513 57.21 9.90 15.72
N GLN A 514 56.54 9.85 16.87
CA GLN A 514 55.07 9.98 16.96
C GLN A 514 54.57 11.35 16.48
N ARG A 515 55.30 12.42 16.81
CA ARG A 515 54.97 13.79 16.35
C ARG A 515 55.22 13.96 14.87
N GLU A 516 56.33 13.43 14.37
CA GLU A 516 56.70 13.48 12.95
C GLU A 516 55.68 12.73 12.07
N HIS A 517 55.31 11.51 12.46
CA HIS A 517 54.36 10.68 11.72
C HIS A 517 52.88 10.98 12.03
N LYS A 518 52.59 11.90 12.96
CA LYS A 518 51.23 12.19 13.46
C LYS A 518 50.45 10.93 13.85
N LEU A 519 51.15 9.95 14.44
CA LEU A 519 50.62 8.63 14.77
C LEU A 519 51.05 8.23 16.18
N LEU A 520 50.10 7.78 16.99
CA LEU A 520 50.36 7.31 18.34
C LEU A 520 50.66 5.80 18.32
N VAL A 521 51.63 5.36 19.13
CA VAL A 521 51.96 3.92 19.28
C VAL A 521 51.10 3.27 20.37
N SER A 522 50.77 4.00 21.42
CA SER A 522 49.95 3.46 22.52
C SER A 522 48.52 3.22 22.04
N ALA A 523 48.10 1.95 22.04
CA ALA A 523 46.73 1.57 21.70
C ALA A 523 45.69 2.25 22.61
N SER A 524 46.01 2.42 23.90
CA SER A 524 45.13 3.16 24.82
C SER A 524 45.03 4.65 24.48
N ALA A 525 46.09 5.25 23.95
CA ALA A 525 46.06 6.65 23.54
C ALA A 525 45.28 6.82 22.23
N LEU A 526 45.49 5.93 21.25
CA LEU A 526 44.72 5.87 20.00
C LEU A 526 43.21 5.71 20.26
N ALA A 527 42.83 4.83 21.18
CA ALA A 527 41.43 4.59 21.51
C ALA A 527 40.75 5.78 22.23
N ARG A 528 41.51 6.58 22.99
CA ARG A 528 41.00 7.76 23.71
C ARG A 528 41.00 9.03 22.88
N LEU A 529 41.94 9.15 21.94
CA LEU A 529 42.13 10.34 21.11
C LEU A 529 41.65 10.05 19.69
N SER A 530 40.33 10.03 19.53
CA SER A 530 39.70 9.87 18.22
C SER A 530 39.93 11.09 17.34
N ASN A 531 40.18 10.87 16.04
CA ASN A 531 40.30 11.92 15.03
C ASN A 531 38.94 12.44 14.55
N THR A 532 38.00 12.63 15.48
CA THR A 532 36.65 13.12 15.19
C THR A 532 36.67 14.60 14.88
N THR A 533 35.91 15.01 13.86
CA THR A 533 35.71 16.44 13.58
C THR A 533 34.82 17.07 14.66
N PRO A 534 35.25 18.13 15.36
CA PRO A 534 34.44 18.76 16.40
C PRO A 534 33.29 19.60 15.83
N ARG A 535 33.32 19.91 14.53
CA ARG A 535 32.26 20.66 13.85
C ARG A 535 31.05 19.77 13.60
N MET A 536 29.87 20.30 13.90
CA MET A 536 28.61 19.67 13.52
C MET A 536 28.55 19.53 11.99
N PRO A 537 28.07 18.40 11.45
CA PRO A 537 27.88 18.26 10.02
C PRO A 537 26.93 19.34 9.51
N VAL A 538 27.20 19.85 8.30
CA VAL A 538 26.34 20.82 7.64
C VAL A 538 25.10 20.08 7.14
N ILE A 539 23.93 20.47 7.65
CA ILE A 539 22.65 19.87 7.28
C ILE A 539 21.88 20.91 6.47
N PRO A 540 21.37 20.58 5.27
CA PRO A 540 20.59 21.51 4.45
C PRO A 540 19.24 21.85 5.13
N PRO A 541 18.55 22.93 4.70
CA PRO A 541 17.25 23.31 5.25
C PRO A 541 16.19 22.21 5.08
N LEU A 542 15.12 22.32 5.85
CA LEU A 542 14.02 21.35 5.80
C LEU A 542 13.25 21.46 4.49
N ASP A 543 12.90 20.30 3.93
CA ASP A 543 12.08 20.19 2.73
C ASP A 543 10.65 19.79 3.13
N TYR A 544 9.84 20.80 3.46
CA TYR A 544 8.45 20.62 3.89
C TYR A 544 7.56 20.01 2.81
N GLU A 545 7.89 20.25 1.54
CA GLU A 545 7.20 19.64 0.41
C GLU A 545 7.46 18.13 0.37
N LEU A 546 8.72 17.71 0.49
CA LEU A 546 9.04 16.28 0.50
C LEU A 546 8.39 15.58 1.71
N PHE A 547 8.38 16.23 2.88
CA PHE A 547 7.72 15.72 4.08
C PHE A 547 6.24 15.44 3.85
N ASP A 548 5.51 16.43 3.32
CA ASP A 548 4.08 16.36 3.00
C ASP A 548 3.78 15.28 1.94
N LEU A 549 4.56 15.25 0.85
CA LEU A 549 4.41 14.24 -0.22
C LEU A 549 4.60 12.81 0.28
N CYS A 550 5.64 12.56 1.09
CA CYS A 550 5.91 11.22 1.63
C CYS A 550 4.79 10.76 2.58
N LEU A 551 4.25 11.66 3.39
CA LEU A 551 3.14 11.34 4.31
C LEU A 551 1.83 11.08 3.56
N ARG A 552 1.49 11.89 2.55
CA ARG A 552 0.26 11.71 1.75
C ARG A 552 0.28 10.44 0.90
N LEU A 553 1.45 10.08 0.35
CA LEU A 553 1.61 8.90 -0.51
C LEU A 553 1.94 7.62 0.25
N GLY A 554 2.28 7.71 1.54
CA GLY A 554 2.71 6.56 2.34
C GLY A 554 4.08 5.98 1.93
N LEU A 555 4.86 6.68 1.10
CA LEU A 555 6.18 6.24 0.65
C LEU A 555 7.26 6.65 1.64
N CYS A 556 8.09 5.68 2.07
CA CYS A 556 9.19 5.91 3.02
C CYS A 556 8.75 6.66 4.29
N ARG A 557 7.51 6.42 4.75
CA ARG A 557 6.90 7.11 5.90
C ARG A 557 7.76 7.02 7.17
N HIS A 558 8.33 5.85 7.45
CA HIS A 558 9.19 5.66 8.62
C HIS A 558 10.49 6.46 8.52
N ASP A 559 11.14 6.44 7.36
CA ASP A 559 12.38 7.20 7.12
C ASP A 559 12.14 8.71 7.22
N ILE A 560 11.13 9.24 6.54
CA ILE A 560 10.87 10.68 6.53
C ILE A 560 10.52 11.21 7.93
N ILE A 561 9.74 10.45 8.70
CA ILE A 561 9.43 10.78 10.10
C ILE A 561 10.70 10.76 10.94
N TYR A 562 11.50 9.69 10.84
CA TYR A 562 12.74 9.55 11.61
C TYR A 562 13.72 10.71 11.36
N TYR A 563 13.94 11.08 10.10
CA TYR A 563 14.93 12.10 9.74
C TYR A 563 14.43 13.55 9.89
N GLN A 564 13.15 13.83 9.64
CA GLN A 564 12.65 15.21 9.55
C GLN A 564 11.74 15.65 10.71
N TYR A 565 10.94 14.75 11.30
CA TYR A 565 9.91 15.14 12.28
C TYR A 565 10.48 15.92 13.46
N GLY A 566 11.54 15.42 14.09
CA GLY A 566 12.18 16.08 15.23
C GLY A 566 12.77 17.46 14.88
N ARG A 567 13.28 17.62 13.65
CA ARG A 567 13.81 18.89 13.15
C ARG A 567 12.69 19.90 12.91
N ILE A 568 11.58 19.47 12.29
CA ILE A 568 10.40 20.29 12.06
C ILE A 568 9.83 20.76 13.40
N ILE A 569 9.52 19.83 14.32
CA ILE A 569 8.98 20.18 15.65
C ILE A 569 9.87 21.18 16.38
N ARG A 570 11.19 21.01 16.32
CA ARG A 570 12.13 21.96 16.94
C ARG A 570 12.05 23.34 16.29
N GLN A 571 12.05 23.44 14.96
CA GLN A 571 11.95 24.72 14.26
C GLN A 571 10.63 25.43 14.59
N TRP A 572 9.51 24.69 14.57
CA TRP A 572 8.19 25.24 14.87
C TRP A 572 8.03 25.67 16.34
N LYS A 573 8.61 24.92 17.29
CA LYS A 573 8.65 25.33 18.71
C LYS A 573 9.48 26.61 18.90
N MET A 574 10.62 26.73 18.22
CA MET A 574 11.45 27.95 18.26
C MET A 574 10.74 29.15 17.64
N GLU A 575 10.07 28.96 16.50
CA GLU A 575 9.25 29.98 15.84
C GLU A 575 8.10 30.44 16.77
N LEU A 576 7.42 29.51 17.42
CA LEU A 576 6.35 29.83 18.37
C LEU A 576 6.87 30.66 19.56
N LEU A 577 8.04 30.31 20.10
CA LEU A 577 8.70 31.07 21.17
C LEU A 577 9.08 32.48 20.70
N TYR A 578 9.63 32.60 19.49
CA TYR A 578 9.98 33.87 18.87
C TYR A 578 8.76 34.78 18.71
N LEU A 579 7.67 34.25 18.13
CA LEU A 579 6.42 34.99 17.94
C LEU A 579 5.77 35.44 19.26
N ARG A 580 5.81 34.58 20.30
CA ARG A 580 5.35 34.95 21.64
C ARG A 580 6.21 36.04 22.27
N GLY A 581 7.54 35.94 22.12
CA GLY A 581 8.48 36.96 22.60
C GLY A 581 8.30 38.31 21.91
N ARG A 582 8.05 38.32 20.60
CA ARG A 582 7.76 39.53 19.83
C ARG A 582 6.44 40.19 20.26
N ARG A 583 5.40 39.39 20.57
CA ARG A 583 4.12 39.93 21.07
C ARG A 583 4.26 40.62 22.44
N THR A 584 5.25 40.25 23.24
CA THR A 584 5.54 40.91 24.53
C THR A 584 6.43 42.14 24.42
N ARG A 585 7.08 42.36 23.28
CA ARG A 585 7.96 43.50 23.03
C ARG A 585 7.45 44.23 21.80
N ASP A 586 6.63 45.26 21.98
CA ASP A 586 6.16 46.21 20.95
C ASP A 586 7.30 47.07 20.33
N VAL A 587 8.50 46.50 20.21
CA VAL A 587 9.67 47.18 19.67
C VAL A 587 9.88 46.67 18.24
N LYS A 588 9.73 47.60 17.29
CA LYS A 588 10.17 47.47 15.89
C LYS A 588 11.66 47.11 15.84
N ALA A 589 11.97 45.82 15.94
CA ALA A 589 13.27 45.31 15.56
C ALA A 589 13.24 45.08 14.04
N ASN A 590 13.70 46.09 13.30
CA ASN A 590 14.28 45.88 11.97
C ASN A 590 15.52 45.01 12.17
N GLY A 591 15.51 43.79 11.64
CA GLY A 591 16.60 42.86 11.81
C GLY A 591 16.31 41.55 11.09
N ASP A 592 16.56 41.58 9.79
CA ASP A 592 16.95 40.49 8.90
C ASP A 592 17.34 39.21 9.66
N ASN A 593 16.42 38.24 9.76
CA ASN A 593 16.68 36.95 10.37
C ASN A 593 16.36 35.85 9.36
N ASP A 594 17.40 35.27 8.77
CA ASP A 594 17.44 34.11 7.86
C ASP A 594 16.80 32.81 8.43
N ALA A 595 16.10 32.87 9.56
CA ALA A 595 15.45 31.73 10.21
C ALA A 595 13.92 31.78 10.13
N GLU A 596 13.35 32.67 9.30
CA GLU A 596 11.91 32.80 9.16
C GLU A 596 11.31 31.59 8.42
N LEU A 597 10.40 30.89 9.12
CA LEU A 597 9.54 29.88 8.50
C LEU A 597 8.75 30.52 7.36
N HIS A 598 8.82 29.99 6.14
CA HIS A 598 8.09 30.56 5.00
C HIS A 598 6.57 30.36 5.16
N GLU A 599 5.79 31.33 4.70
CA GLU A 599 4.33 31.28 4.77
C GLU A 599 3.75 30.09 3.97
N THR A 600 4.36 29.77 2.82
CA THR A 600 4.01 28.59 2.01
C THR A 600 4.15 27.28 2.79
N ASP A 601 5.22 27.16 3.59
CA ASP A 601 5.46 25.98 4.43
C ASP A 601 4.46 25.91 5.59
N VAL A 602 4.09 27.07 6.15
CA VAL A 602 3.05 27.13 7.19
C VAL A 602 1.71 26.65 6.63
N ARG A 603 1.31 27.15 5.45
CA ARG A 603 0.05 26.73 4.79
C ARG A 603 0.08 25.23 4.46
N ARG A 604 1.20 24.72 3.94
CA ARG A 604 1.37 23.30 3.63
C ARG A 604 1.21 22.42 4.87
N MET A 605 1.92 22.73 5.95
CA MET A 605 1.80 21.96 7.21
C MET A 605 0.41 22.09 7.83
N LEU A 606 -0.24 23.26 7.71
CA LEU A 606 -1.61 23.44 8.17
C LEU A 606 -2.60 22.56 7.37
N ARG A 607 -2.45 22.48 6.04
CA ARG A 607 -3.24 21.58 5.19
C ARG A 607 -3.00 20.12 5.54
N LEU A 608 -1.75 19.73 5.80
CA LEU A 608 -1.40 18.38 6.23
C LEU A 608 -2.05 18.02 7.57
N VAL A 609 -1.99 18.92 8.56
CA VAL A 609 -2.57 18.71 9.90
C VAL A 609 -4.10 18.63 9.85
N ARG A 610 -4.72 19.41 8.99
CA ARG A 610 -6.19 19.46 8.85
C ARG A 610 -6.74 18.43 7.89
N ASP A 611 -5.90 17.62 7.25
CA ASP A 611 -6.35 16.56 6.35
C ASP A 611 -6.99 15.42 7.16
N PRO A 612 -8.31 15.19 7.04
CA PRO A 612 -9.00 14.16 7.81
C PRO A 612 -8.66 12.73 7.36
N SER A 613 -7.99 12.55 6.22
CA SER A 613 -7.56 11.24 5.73
C SER A 613 -6.23 10.78 6.33
N LEU A 614 -5.55 11.64 7.08
CA LEU A 614 -4.28 11.34 7.73
C LEU A 614 -4.38 11.54 9.24
N GLN A 615 -3.71 10.67 9.99
CA GLN A 615 -3.56 10.84 11.43
C GLN A 615 -2.17 11.40 11.74
N VAL A 616 -2.17 12.54 12.42
CA VAL A 616 -0.96 13.29 12.75
C VAL A 616 -0.86 13.42 14.29
N PRO A 617 0.36 13.33 14.89
CA PRO A 617 0.50 13.44 16.34
C PRO A 617 -0.08 14.74 16.90
N SER A 618 -0.76 14.65 18.05
CA SER A 618 -1.45 15.80 18.68
C SER A 618 -0.50 16.93 19.07
N GLU A 619 0.75 16.61 19.43
CA GLU A 619 1.77 17.63 19.70
C GLU A 619 2.12 18.45 18.45
N PHE A 620 2.11 17.82 17.29
CA PHE A 620 2.43 18.46 16.02
C PHE A 620 1.27 19.31 15.54
N SER A 621 0.05 18.76 15.58
CA SER A 621 -1.15 19.52 15.19
C SER A 621 -1.33 20.78 16.04
N ALA A 622 -1.25 20.66 17.37
CA ALA A 622 -1.38 21.80 18.27
C ALA A 622 -0.27 22.85 18.06
N CYS A 623 0.96 22.42 17.78
CA CYS A 623 2.06 23.35 17.50
C CYS A 623 1.85 24.11 16.20
N VAL A 624 1.45 23.41 15.13
CA VAL A 624 1.19 24.02 13.81
C VAL A 624 0.03 25.00 13.89
N GLU A 625 -1.09 24.61 14.52
CA GLU A 625 -2.25 25.47 14.70
C GLU A 625 -1.95 26.72 15.54
N ALA A 626 -1.14 26.59 16.59
CA ALA A 626 -0.73 27.73 17.41
C ALA A 626 0.12 28.74 16.63
N VAL A 627 1.08 28.27 15.82
CA VAL A 627 1.90 29.13 14.97
C VAL A 627 1.03 29.81 13.90
N ALA A 628 0.17 29.06 13.20
CA ALA A 628 -0.73 29.60 12.20
C ALA A 628 -1.66 30.67 12.79
N LYS A 629 -2.22 30.42 13.98
CA LYS A 629 -3.08 31.38 14.69
C LYS A 629 -2.36 32.68 15.05
N ILE A 630 -1.11 32.62 15.50
CA ILE A 630 -0.35 33.84 15.86
C ILE A 630 0.07 34.61 14.62
N ARG A 631 0.44 33.90 13.54
CA ARG A 631 0.77 34.51 12.24
C ARG A 631 -0.46 34.96 11.43
N GLN A 632 -1.67 34.68 11.91
CA GLN A 632 -2.95 34.98 11.22
C GLN A 632 -3.08 34.31 9.84
N ILE A 633 -2.38 33.18 9.64
CA ILE A 633 -2.46 32.41 8.40
C ILE A 633 -3.65 31.45 8.54
N THR A 634 -4.64 31.60 7.67
CA THR A 634 -5.78 30.68 7.57
C THR A 634 -5.67 29.86 6.28
N CYS A 635 -6.29 28.68 6.25
CA CYS A 635 -6.59 28.00 5.00
C CYS A 635 -7.71 28.78 4.30
N SER A 636 -7.40 29.87 3.61
CA SER A 636 -8.32 30.41 2.62
C SER A 636 -8.10 29.67 1.32
N ASP A 637 -9.05 28.83 0.92
CA ASP A 637 -9.03 28.02 -0.31
C ASP A 637 -9.15 28.85 -1.61
N LYS A 638 -8.99 30.18 -1.55
CA LYS A 638 -9.31 31.11 -2.65
C LYS A 638 -8.13 31.56 -3.49
N GLU A 639 -6.88 31.24 -3.15
CA GLU A 639 -5.71 31.78 -3.87
C GLU A 639 -4.93 30.75 -4.72
N ASP A 640 -5.23 29.45 -4.65
CA ASP A 640 -4.45 28.41 -5.37
C ASP A 640 -5.13 27.92 -6.67
N SER A 641 -6.12 28.66 -7.20
CA SER A 641 -6.78 28.36 -8.48
C SER A 641 -6.40 29.32 -9.62
N GLU A 642 -5.23 29.96 -9.53
CA GLU A 642 -4.58 30.65 -10.67
C GLU A 642 -3.36 29.88 -11.19
#